data_AF-A0A8T0TCA3-F1
#
_entry.id   AF-A0A8T0TCA3-F1
#
_cell.length_a   1.000
_cell.length_b   1.000
_cell.length_c   1.000
_cell.angle_alpha   90.00
_cell.angle_beta   90.00
_cell.angle_gamma   90.00
#
_symmetry.space_group_name_H-M   'P 1'
#
loop_
_entity.id
_entity.type
_entity.pdbx_description
1 polymer ?
#
loop_
_entity_poly.entity_id
_entity_poly.type
_entity_poly.pdbx_seq_one_letter_code
_entity_poly.pdbx_strand_id
1 'polypeptide(L)'
;MAASKDNVDHLPIYKLDPKLEEFKDHFSYRMKRYLDQKCSIEKNEGSLEEFSKGYLKYGINTNKDGTVYREWAPAAQEAQLIGDFNDWNGANHQMEKDQFGVWSIKIDHVKGKPAIPHNSRVKFRFRHGAVWADRIPAWIHYAAVDASKFGAPYDGVHWDPPASERYMFKHPRPSKPDAPRIYEAHVGMSGEKPAVSTYREFADNVLPRIRANNYNTVQLMAVMEHSYYASFGYHVTNFFAVSSRSGTPEDLKYLVDKAHSLGLRVLMDVVHSHASNNVTDGLNGYDVGQSTQESYFHTGDRGYHKLWDSRLFNYANWEVLRFLLSNLRYWMDEFMFDGFRFDGVTSMLYHHHGINVGFTGNYKEYFSLDTDVDAVVYMMLANHLMHKILPEATVVAEDVSGMPVLCRPVDEGGVGFDYRLAMAIPDRWIDYLKNKEDSEWSMGEIAHTLTNRRYTEKCIAYAESHDQSIVGDKTIAFLLMDKEMYTGMSDLQPASPTIDRGIALQKMIHFITMALGGDGYLNFMGNEFGHPEWIDFPREGNNWSYDKCRRQWSLVDTDHLRYKYMDAFDQAMNALDEEFFFLSSPKQIVSDMNEEKKVIVFERGDLVFVFNFHPKKTYDGYKVGCDLPGKYRVALDSDAFVFGGHGRVGHDVDHFTSPEGVPGVPETNFNNRPNSFKVLSPPRTCVAYYRVDEEAETTGAGKTSPEIIDVDATPLKTPTATTEAHEERESTEDVSSKKGRQFGRQSSDKSTK
;
A
#
# COMPACT_ATOMS: atom_id res chain seq x y z
N MET A 1 -9.60 -31.45 0.28
CA MET A 1 -10.02 -32.52 -0.66
C MET A 1 -8.92 -32.67 -1.69
N ALA A 2 -8.37 -33.87 -1.88
CA ALA A 2 -7.38 -34.12 -2.92
C ALA A 2 -8.07 -34.07 -4.28
N ALA A 3 -7.75 -33.09 -5.12
CA ALA A 3 -8.16 -33.11 -6.52
C ALA A 3 -7.53 -34.35 -7.17
N SER A 4 -8.36 -35.26 -7.70
CA SER A 4 -7.87 -36.39 -8.48
C SER A 4 -7.13 -35.87 -9.72
N LYS A 5 -6.19 -36.67 -10.25
CA LYS A 5 -5.46 -36.39 -11.49
C LYS A 5 -6.37 -36.01 -12.68
N ASP A 6 -7.64 -36.39 -12.64
CA ASP A 6 -8.63 -36.11 -13.68
C ASP A 6 -9.09 -34.64 -13.73
N ASN A 7 -8.75 -33.80 -12.72
CA ASN A 7 -9.23 -32.41 -12.62
C ASN A 7 -8.26 -31.35 -13.18
N VAL A 8 -7.09 -31.75 -13.69
CA VAL A 8 -6.07 -30.81 -14.23
C VAL A 8 -6.40 -30.37 -15.65
N ASP A 9 -7.15 -31.19 -16.40
CA ASP A 9 -7.43 -30.94 -17.82
C ASP A 9 -8.64 -30.00 -18.05
N HIS A 10 -9.43 -29.70 -17.03
CA HIS A 10 -10.63 -28.84 -17.13
C HIS A 10 -10.68 -27.81 -15.98
N LEU A 11 -9.93 -26.72 -16.12
CA LEU A 11 -9.87 -25.68 -15.10
C LEU A 11 -11.05 -24.70 -15.21
N PRO A 12 -11.67 -24.26 -14.10
CA PRO A 12 -12.76 -23.28 -14.11
C PRO A 12 -12.47 -21.99 -14.88
N ILE A 13 -11.22 -21.54 -14.90
CA ILE A 13 -10.78 -20.37 -15.67
C ILE A 13 -11.08 -20.46 -17.17
N TYR A 14 -11.17 -21.66 -17.77
CA TYR A 14 -11.50 -21.84 -19.19
C TYR A 14 -12.94 -21.41 -19.52
N LYS A 15 -13.85 -21.51 -18.54
CA LYS A 15 -15.24 -21.02 -18.72
C LYS A 15 -15.31 -19.49 -18.67
N LEU A 16 -14.43 -18.85 -17.89
CA LEU A 16 -14.35 -17.40 -17.78
C LEU A 16 -13.70 -16.77 -19.00
N ASP A 17 -12.68 -17.44 -19.55
CA ASP A 17 -11.97 -17.00 -20.75
C ASP A 17 -11.59 -18.20 -21.63
N PRO A 18 -12.41 -18.53 -22.65
CA PRO A 18 -12.18 -19.67 -23.53
C PRO A 18 -10.86 -19.63 -24.32
N LYS A 19 -10.23 -18.45 -24.48
CA LYS A 19 -8.93 -18.35 -25.17
C LYS A 19 -7.81 -19.06 -24.43
N LEU A 20 -7.97 -19.28 -23.12
CA LEU A 20 -6.99 -19.97 -22.28
C LEU A 20 -6.88 -21.47 -22.63
N GLU A 21 -7.91 -22.07 -23.25
CA GLU A 21 -7.88 -23.48 -23.66
C GLU A 21 -6.80 -23.77 -24.73
N GLU A 22 -6.42 -22.78 -25.55
CA GLU A 22 -5.29 -22.90 -26.49
C GLU A 22 -3.97 -23.20 -25.77
N PHE A 23 -3.85 -22.81 -24.50
CA PHE A 23 -2.66 -22.94 -23.67
C PHE A 23 -2.80 -24.01 -22.58
N LYS A 24 -3.74 -24.96 -22.74
CA LYS A 24 -4.01 -26.01 -21.74
C LYS A 24 -2.75 -26.75 -21.28
N ASP A 25 -1.80 -27.01 -22.18
CA ASP A 25 -0.59 -27.76 -21.85
C ASP A 25 0.30 -26.96 -20.88
N HIS A 26 0.38 -25.63 -21.06
CA HIS A 26 1.08 -24.74 -20.15
C HIS A 26 0.41 -24.73 -18.77
N PHE A 27 -0.93 -24.61 -18.72
CA PHE A 27 -1.68 -24.63 -17.46
C PHE A 27 -1.63 -25.99 -16.76
N SER A 28 -1.72 -27.11 -17.49
CA SER A 28 -1.60 -28.46 -16.95
C SER A 28 -0.21 -28.68 -16.34
N TYR A 29 0.85 -28.20 -17.01
CA TYR A 29 2.21 -28.22 -16.45
C TYR A 29 2.33 -27.38 -15.17
N ARG A 30 1.85 -26.13 -15.19
CA ARG A 30 1.82 -25.23 -14.02
C ARG A 30 1.09 -25.85 -12.83
N MET A 31 -0.14 -26.31 -13.03
CA MET A 31 -0.97 -26.90 -11.98
C MET A 31 -0.35 -28.18 -11.43
N LYS A 32 0.22 -29.02 -12.31
CA LYS A 32 0.97 -30.20 -11.88
C LYS A 32 2.16 -29.82 -10.98
N ARG A 33 2.97 -28.84 -11.38
CA ARG A 33 4.12 -28.36 -10.59
C ARG A 33 3.68 -27.82 -9.22
N TYR A 34 2.61 -27.03 -9.17
CA TYR A 34 2.03 -26.53 -7.92
C TYR A 34 1.56 -27.66 -7.00
N LEU A 35 0.77 -28.61 -7.52
CA LEU A 35 0.24 -29.73 -6.74
C LEU A 35 1.35 -30.66 -6.24
N ASP A 36 2.34 -30.96 -7.08
CA ASP A 36 3.48 -31.79 -6.71
C ASP A 36 4.33 -31.12 -5.60
N GLN A 37 4.57 -29.81 -5.71
CA GLN A 37 5.31 -29.04 -4.71
C GLN A 37 4.55 -28.97 -3.38
N LYS A 38 3.25 -28.64 -3.43
CA LYS A 38 2.38 -28.58 -2.25
C LYS A 38 2.29 -29.94 -1.54
N CYS A 39 2.06 -31.02 -2.29
CA CYS A 39 2.02 -32.39 -1.77
C CYS A 39 3.36 -32.78 -1.12
N SER A 40 4.48 -32.38 -1.73
CA SER A 40 5.80 -32.61 -1.15
C SER A 40 5.97 -31.87 0.18
N ILE A 41 5.53 -30.61 0.27
CA ILE A 41 5.57 -29.85 1.53
C ILE A 41 4.70 -30.51 2.60
N GLU A 42 3.46 -30.88 2.26
CA GLU A 42 2.56 -31.58 3.20
C GLU A 42 3.16 -32.89 3.71
N LYS A 43 3.79 -33.67 2.82
CA LYS A 43 4.41 -34.95 3.18
C LYS A 43 5.62 -34.78 4.11
N ASN A 44 6.49 -33.80 3.85
CA ASN A 44 7.79 -33.71 4.52
C ASN A 44 7.83 -32.69 5.67
N GLU A 45 6.90 -31.73 5.68
CA GLU A 45 6.88 -30.59 6.62
C GLU A 45 5.52 -30.48 7.34
N GLY A 46 4.59 -31.40 7.06
CA GLY A 46 3.26 -31.49 7.68
C GLY A 46 2.19 -30.70 6.93
N SER A 47 2.39 -29.39 6.75
CA SER A 47 1.47 -28.54 5.99
C SER A 47 2.16 -27.25 5.55
N LEU A 48 1.53 -26.48 4.65
CA LEU A 48 2.01 -25.13 4.31
C LEU A 48 1.98 -24.19 5.53
N GLU A 49 0.98 -24.34 6.41
CA GLU A 49 0.86 -23.55 7.65
C GLU A 49 1.99 -23.85 8.64
N GLU A 50 2.46 -25.11 8.72
CA GLU A 50 3.61 -25.48 9.55
C GLU A 50 4.96 -25.13 8.89
N PHE A 51 5.05 -25.30 7.56
CA PHE A 51 6.25 -24.97 6.79
C PHE A 51 6.62 -23.49 6.88
N SER A 52 5.60 -22.62 6.91
CA SER A 52 5.73 -21.17 7.04
C SER A 52 5.99 -20.69 8.47
N LYS A 53 6.13 -21.58 9.46
CA LYS A 53 6.61 -21.22 10.80
C LYS A 53 8.14 -21.26 10.91
N GLY A 54 8.83 -21.09 9.78
CA GLY A 54 10.30 -21.17 9.71
C GLY A 54 11.00 -20.19 10.63
N TYR A 55 10.44 -19.00 10.87
CA TYR A 55 11.02 -17.97 11.76
C TYR A 55 11.09 -18.41 13.23
N LEU A 56 10.29 -19.38 13.65
CA LEU A 56 10.37 -20.00 14.99
C LEU A 56 11.48 -21.07 15.09
N LYS A 57 12.08 -21.45 13.96
CA LYS A 57 13.14 -22.46 13.85
C LYS A 57 14.48 -21.88 13.44
N TYR A 58 14.48 -20.96 12.47
CA TYR A 58 15.63 -20.26 11.92
C TYR A 58 15.80 -18.89 12.57
N GLY A 59 17.00 -18.32 12.48
CA GLY A 59 17.33 -17.14 13.27
C GLY A 59 17.47 -17.48 14.75
N ILE A 60 17.52 -16.45 15.60
CA ILE A 60 17.80 -16.58 17.03
C ILE A 60 16.48 -16.65 17.79
N ASN A 61 16.20 -17.81 18.40
CA ASN A 61 14.97 -18.09 19.13
C ASN A 61 15.28 -18.49 20.58
N THR A 62 14.67 -17.80 21.55
CA THR A 62 14.82 -18.09 22.97
C THR A 62 13.67 -18.98 23.46
N ASN A 63 13.98 -20.04 24.19
CA ASN A 63 12.99 -20.87 24.89
C ASN A 63 13.40 -21.10 26.36
N LYS A 64 12.64 -21.91 27.10
CA LYS A 64 12.91 -22.16 28.53
C LYS A 64 14.26 -22.85 28.79
N ASP A 65 14.74 -23.62 27.82
CA ASP A 65 15.91 -24.49 27.96
C ASP A 65 17.18 -23.87 27.37
N GLY A 66 17.11 -22.68 26.78
CA GLY A 66 18.24 -21.97 26.16
C GLY A 66 17.86 -21.15 24.93
N THR A 67 18.86 -20.53 24.31
CA THR A 67 18.74 -19.83 23.03
C THR A 67 19.22 -20.74 21.91
N VAL A 68 18.40 -20.94 20.87
CA VAL A 68 18.75 -21.71 19.68
C VAL A 68 18.94 -20.77 18.52
N TYR A 69 20.03 -20.93 17.79
CA TYR A 69 20.25 -20.25 16.51
C TYR A 69 20.39 -21.28 15.40
N ARG A 70 19.68 -21.07 14.28
CA ARG A 70 19.86 -21.85 13.04
C ARG A 70 20.02 -20.96 11.82
N GLU A 71 20.86 -21.40 10.88
CA GLU A 71 21.16 -20.69 9.63
C GLU A 71 21.34 -21.66 8.48
N TRP A 72 20.74 -21.38 7.33
CA TRP A 72 20.98 -22.17 6.13
C TRP A 72 22.16 -21.59 5.35
N ALA A 73 23.29 -22.31 5.34
CA ALA A 73 24.50 -21.91 4.63
C ALA A 73 25.27 -23.16 4.17
N PRO A 74 24.77 -23.88 3.13
CA PRO A 74 25.37 -25.15 2.71
C PRO A 74 26.79 -25.02 2.18
N ALA A 75 27.16 -23.86 1.64
CA ALA A 75 28.52 -23.62 1.13
C ALA A 75 29.58 -23.46 2.24
N ALA A 76 29.17 -23.13 3.48
CA ALA A 76 30.10 -22.97 4.58
C ALA A 76 30.73 -24.31 5.00
N GLN A 77 32.01 -24.27 5.36
CA GLN A 77 32.76 -25.43 5.88
C GLN A 77 32.82 -25.43 7.40
N GLU A 78 32.90 -24.24 8.01
CA GLU A 78 32.78 -24.01 9.46
C GLU A 78 31.93 -22.76 9.69
N ALA A 79 31.20 -22.75 10.80
CA ALA A 79 30.40 -21.61 11.22
C ALA A 79 30.39 -21.40 12.73
N GLN A 80 30.21 -20.14 13.13
CA GLN A 80 30.20 -19.65 14.50
C GLN A 80 29.16 -18.54 14.64
N LEU A 81 28.60 -18.41 15.84
CA LEU A 81 27.83 -17.22 16.22
C LEU A 81 28.73 -16.25 16.97
N ILE A 82 28.79 -14.99 16.52
CA ILE A 82 29.56 -13.92 17.16
C ILE A 82 28.66 -12.74 17.50
N GLY A 83 29.06 -11.95 18.49
CA GLY A 83 28.37 -10.71 18.82
C GLY A 83 28.93 -10.07 20.08
N ASP A 84 28.24 -9.03 20.56
CA ASP A 84 28.62 -8.33 21.78
C ASP A 84 28.64 -9.29 23.00
N PHE A 85 27.79 -10.33 22.99
CA PHE A 85 27.69 -11.32 24.08
C PHE A 85 28.93 -12.21 24.26
N ASN A 86 29.83 -12.27 23.27
CA ASN A 86 31.03 -13.09 23.30
C ASN A 86 32.29 -12.34 22.82
N ASP A 87 32.29 -11.01 22.96
CA ASP A 87 33.38 -10.12 22.54
C ASP A 87 33.80 -10.35 21.07
N TRP A 88 32.81 -10.66 20.21
CA TRP A 88 33.01 -10.97 18.79
C TRP A 88 33.94 -12.16 18.51
N ASN A 89 34.07 -13.07 19.49
CA ASN A 89 34.88 -14.28 19.42
C ASN A 89 34.02 -15.56 19.46
N GLY A 90 33.92 -16.23 18.32
CA GLY A 90 33.11 -17.42 18.13
C GLY A 90 33.77 -18.74 18.53
N ALA A 91 34.98 -18.74 19.11
CA ALA A 91 35.72 -19.96 19.43
C ALA A 91 34.93 -20.93 20.34
N ASN A 92 34.13 -20.41 21.26
CA ASN A 92 33.27 -21.17 22.18
C ASN A 92 31.81 -21.30 21.71
N HIS A 93 31.51 -20.85 20.49
CA HIS A 93 30.16 -20.82 19.92
C HIS A 93 30.16 -21.36 18.48
N GLN A 94 30.87 -22.48 18.27
CA GLN A 94 30.88 -23.20 17.00
C GLN A 94 29.52 -23.86 16.75
N MET A 95 29.08 -23.84 15.51
CA MET A 95 27.81 -24.42 15.09
C MET A 95 28.03 -25.80 14.48
N GLU A 96 27.02 -26.65 14.54
CA GLU A 96 27.01 -27.98 13.90
C GLU A 96 26.18 -27.95 12.62
N LYS A 97 26.71 -28.53 11.54
CA LYS A 97 26.06 -28.59 10.24
C LYS A 97 25.34 -29.93 10.06
N ASP A 98 24.08 -29.88 9.66
CA ASP A 98 23.33 -31.08 9.30
C ASP A 98 23.54 -31.51 7.83
N GLN A 99 22.87 -32.59 7.42
CA GLN A 99 22.97 -33.15 6.06
C GLN A 99 22.37 -32.25 4.96
N PHE A 100 21.57 -31.24 5.32
CA PHE A 100 20.94 -30.30 4.39
C PHE A 100 21.67 -28.95 4.32
N GLY A 101 22.77 -28.81 5.06
CA GLY A 101 23.56 -27.60 5.12
C GLY A 101 23.00 -26.53 6.06
N VAL A 102 22.12 -26.92 6.99
CA VAL A 102 21.63 -26.06 8.07
C VAL A 102 22.62 -26.15 9.23
N TRP A 103 23.11 -25.00 9.67
CA TRP A 103 23.94 -24.85 10.84
C TRP A 103 23.07 -24.59 12.07
N SER A 104 23.42 -25.19 13.20
CA SER A 104 22.70 -24.97 14.46
C SER A 104 23.61 -24.90 15.68
N ILE A 105 23.20 -24.13 16.67
CA ILE A 105 23.80 -24.09 18.00
C ILE A 105 22.70 -23.87 19.04
N LYS A 106 22.85 -24.52 20.20
CA LYS A 106 22.08 -24.22 21.41
C LYS A 106 23.02 -23.63 22.45
N ILE A 107 22.65 -22.48 23.00
CA ILE A 107 23.42 -21.76 24.03
C ILE A 107 22.57 -21.74 25.30
N ASP A 108 23.10 -22.35 26.37
CA ASP A 108 22.41 -22.40 27.65
C ASP A 108 22.32 -21.02 28.29
N HIS A 109 21.27 -20.81 29.09
CA HIS A 109 21.10 -19.59 29.85
C HIS A 109 22.26 -19.32 30.82
N VAL A 110 22.72 -18.07 30.86
CA VAL A 110 23.75 -17.64 31.81
C VAL A 110 23.06 -17.01 33.01
N LYS A 111 23.24 -17.62 34.19
CA LYS A 111 22.61 -17.17 35.45
C LYS A 111 21.08 -17.04 35.34
N GLY A 112 20.44 -17.97 34.63
CA GLY A 112 18.98 -18.02 34.46
C GLY A 112 18.40 -16.98 33.47
N LYS A 113 19.25 -16.31 32.69
CA LYS A 113 18.84 -15.35 31.65
C LYS A 113 19.32 -15.80 30.27
N PRO A 114 18.67 -15.38 29.17
CA PRO A 114 19.15 -15.61 27.82
C PRO A 114 20.62 -15.18 27.66
N ALA A 115 21.42 -16.02 27.01
CA ALA A 115 22.86 -15.78 26.86
C ALA A 115 23.18 -14.60 25.95
N ILE A 116 22.31 -14.31 24.99
CA ILE A 116 22.39 -13.18 24.08
C ILE A 116 21.41 -12.11 24.61
N PRO A 117 21.89 -10.97 25.13
CA PRO A 117 21.00 -9.93 25.62
C PRO A 117 20.13 -9.33 24.50
N HIS A 118 18.90 -8.94 24.85
CA HIS A 118 18.07 -8.09 23.99
C HIS A 118 18.85 -6.83 23.56
N ASN A 119 18.66 -6.42 22.29
CA ASN A 119 19.26 -5.25 21.68
C ASN A 119 20.80 -5.27 21.61
N SER A 120 21.40 -6.47 21.67
CA SER A 120 22.84 -6.66 21.44
C SER A 120 23.13 -7.08 20.00
N ARG A 121 24.31 -6.73 19.49
CA ARG A 121 24.67 -7.01 18.09
C ARG A 121 25.19 -8.43 17.91
N VAL A 122 24.89 -9.00 16.74
CA VAL A 122 25.22 -10.38 16.36
C VAL A 122 25.57 -10.49 14.87
N LYS A 123 26.44 -11.44 14.52
CA LYS A 123 26.71 -11.87 13.14
C LYS A 123 26.89 -13.38 13.04
N PHE A 124 26.52 -13.93 11.89
CA PHE A 124 26.90 -15.26 11.43
C PHE A 124 28.32 -15.20 10.87
N ARG A 125 29.26 -15.89 11.52
CA ARG A 125 30.65 -15.99 11.06
C ARG A 125 30.85 -17.36 10.41
N PHE A 126 31.26 -17.41 9.16
CA PHE A 126 31.54 -18.66 8.46
C PHE A 126 32.79 -18.58 7.60
N ARG A 127 33.38 -19.72 7.23
CA ARG A 127 34.44 -19.77 6.23
C ARG A 127 34.13 -20.75 5.10
N HIS A 128 34.49 -20.32 3.90
CA HIS A 128 34.57 -21.14 2.70
C HIS A 128 36.01 -21.00 2.18
N GLY A 129 36.87 -21.97 2.48
CA GLY A 129 38.32 -21.83 2.34
C GLY A 129 38.99 -21.21 3.57
N ALA A 130 40.00 -20.36 3.37
CA ALA A 130 40.92 -19.94 4.44
C ALA A 130 40.44 -18.73 5.27
N VAL A 131 39.46 -17.96 4.81
CA VAL A 131 39.10 -16.65 5.40
C VAL A 131 37.70 -16.70 6.02
N TRP A 132 37.56 -16.11 7.19
CA TRP A 132 36.26 -15.88 7.84
C TRP A 132 35.51 -14.71 7.19
N ALA A 133 34.22 -14.91 6.96
CA ALA A 133 33.27 -13.90 6.54
C ALA A 133 32.20 -13.74 7.62
N ASP A 134 31.90 -12.49 7.97
CA ASP A 134 30.86 -12.15 8.94
C ASP A 134 29.67 -11.56 8.19
N ARG A 135 28.47 -12.10 8.42
CA ARG A 135 27.22 -11.68 7.78
C ARG A 135 26.13 -11.47 8.82
N ILE A 136 25.16 -10.64 8.47
CA ILE A 136 23.93 -10.52 9.24
C ILE A 136 23.12 -11.82 9.04
N PRO A 137 22.57 -12.45 10.11
CA PRO A 137 21.71 -13.62 9.96
C PRO A 137 20.54 -13.36 9.00
N ALA A 138 20.27 -14.28 8.06
CA ALA A 138 19.25 -14.07 7.03
C ALA A 138 17.84 -13.86 7.61
N TRP A 139 17.62 -14.39 8.82
CA TRP A 139 16.36 -14.36 9.57
C TRP A 139 16.39 -13.36 10.74
N ILE A 140 17.26 -12.35 10.70
CA ILE A 140 17.31 -11.33 11.76
C ILE A 140 16.02 -10.50 11.77
N HIS A 141 15.51 -10.17 12.96
CA HIS A 141 14.26 -9.38 13.11
C HIS A 141 14.50 -7.87 13.21
N TYR A 142 15.75 -7.45 13.39
CA TYR A 142 16.14 -6.05 13.46
C TYR A 142 17.61 -5.90 13.07
N ALA A 143 17.92 -4.90 12.26
CA ALA A 143 19.29 -4.57 11.90
C ALA A 143 19.44 -3.05 12.02
N ALA A 144 20.52 -2.58 12.62
CA ALA A 144 20.73 -1.15 12.86
C ALA A 144 22.07 -0.70 12.31
N VAL A 145 22.17 0.60 12.03
CA VAL A 145 23.38 1.25 11.52
C VAL A 145 23.73 2.46 12.38
N ASP A 146 25.02 2.75 12.51
CA ASP A 146 25.48 4.01 13.08
C ASP A 146 25.19 5.15 12.11
N ALA A 147 24.05 5.82 12.31
CA ALA A 147 23.59 6.92 11.46
C ALA A 147 24.53 8.14 11.44
N SER A 148 25.51 8.23 12.35
CA SER A 148 26.51 9.31 12.36
C SER A 148 27.62 9.12 11.33
N LYS A 149 27.74 7.92 10.74
CA LYS A 149 28.79 7.55 9.78
C LYS A 149 28.19 7.21 8.43
N PHE A 150 28.53 8.01 7.43
CA PHE A 150 28.14 7.75 6.05
C PHE A 150 28.71 6.40 5.56
N GLY A 151 27.84 5.54 5.02
CA GLY A 151 28.22 4.22 4.50
C GLY A 151 28.63 3.20 5.57
N ALA A 152 28.26 3.40 6.83
CA ALA A 152 28.47 2.39 7.86
C ALA A 152 27.71 1.09 7.51
N PRO A 153 28.35 -0.09 7.68
CA PRO A 153 27.65 -1.36 7.51
C PRO A 153 26.62 -1.53 8.62
N TYR A 154 25.62 -2.36 8.35
CA TYR A 154 24.63 -2.73 9.34
C TYR A 154 25.18 -3.80 10.28
N ASP A 155 24.64 -3.80 11.50
CA ASP A 155 24.78 -4.88 12.46
C ASP A 155 23.42 -5.55 12.66
N GLY A 156 23.41 -6.88 12.65
CA GLY A 156 22.23 -7.62 13.08
C GLY A 156 22.02 -7.42 14.58
N VAL A 157 20.79 -7.16 15.01
CA VAL A 157 20.45 -6.89 16.39
C VAL A 157 19.49 -7.96 16.89
N HIS A 158 19.85 -8.62 17.99
CA HIS A 158 18.98 -9.60 18.62
C HIS A 158 17.78 -8.91 19.30
N TRP A 159 16.60 -9.02 18.69
CA TRP A 159 15.37 -8.38 19.18
C TRP A 159 14.46 -9.36 19.95
N ASP A 160 14.69 -9.48 21.27
CA ASP A 160 13.81 -10.21 22.20
C ASP A 160 13.44 -9.33 23.42
N PRO A 161 12.65 -8.26 23.23
CA PRO A 161 12.38 -7.28 24.29
C PRO A 161 11.80 -7.94 25.55
N PRO A 162 12.07 -7.43 26.76
CA PRO A 162 11.42 -7.92 27.97
C PRO A 162 9.90 -7.68 27.91
N ALA A 163 9.13 -8.39 28.75
CA ALA A 163 7.67 -8.28 28.75
C ALA A 163 7.15 -6.84 28.97
N SER A 164 7.91 -5.97 29.63
CA SER A 164 7.58 -4.56 29.84
C SER A 164 7.72 -3.69 28.58
N GLU A 165 8.47 -4.15 27.58
CA GLU A 165 8.77 -3.40 26.35
C GLU A 165 8.13 -4.05 25.11
N ARG A 166 7.58 -5.26 25.24
CA ARG A 166 6.80 -5.92 24.19
C ARG A 166 5.47 -5.19 23.99
N TYR A 167 5.19 -4.80 22.75
CA TYR A 167 3.89 -4.29 22.37
C TYR A 167 2.83 -5.40 22.43
N MET A 168 1.67 -5.06 22.97
CA MET A 168 0.50 -5.94 23.03
C MET A 168 -0.60 -5.30 22.20
N PHE A 169 -1.01 -5.96 21.11
CA PHE A 169 -2.14 -5.54 20.29
C PHE A 169 -3.42 -5.46 21.13
N LYS A 170 -4.20 -4.39 20.90
CA LYS A 170 -5.42 -4.07 21.65
C LYS A 170 -6.66 -4.12 20.78
N HIS A 171 -6.51 -3.96 19.47
CA HIS A 171 -7.60 -3.83 18.52
C HIS A 171 -7.66 -5.06 17.58
N PRO A 172 -8.86 -5.53 17.22
CA PRO A 172 -9.01 -6.54 16.20
C PRO A 172 -8.75 -5.96 14.81
N ARG A 173 -8.42 -6.83 13.84
CA ARG A 173 -8.43 -6.45 12.42
C ARG A 173 -9.82 -5.96 12.01
N PRO A 174 -9.94 -4.88 11.22
CA PRO A 174 -11.21 -4.50 10.59
C PRO A 174 -11.67 -5.57 9.60
N SER A 175 -12.99 -5.64 9.35
CA SER A 175 -13.57 -6.52 8.33
C SER A 175 -13.12 -6.13 6.92
N LYS A 176 -13.15 -7.08 5.98
CA LYS A 176 -12.83 -6.76 4.59
C LYS A 176 -13.85 -5.75 4.01
N PRO A 177 -13.41 -4.62 3.44
CA PRO A 177 -14.32 -3.68 2.80
C PRO A 177 -14.84 -4.25 1.47
N ASP A 178 -16.00 -3.78 1.01
CA ASP A 178 -16.54 -4.15 -0.31
C ASP A 178 -15.61 -3.72 -1.46
N ALA A 179 -15.01 -2.53 -1.33
CA ALA A 179 -13.96 -2.03 -2.21
C ALA A 179 -12.82 -1.37 -1.39
N PRO A 180 -11.54 -1.67 -1.69
CA PRO A 180 -10.43 -1.04 -1.00
C PRO A 180 -10.25 0.39 -1.53
N ARG A 181 -10.26 1.37 -0.61
CA ARG A 181 -9.82 2.74 -0.83
C ARG A 181 -8.52 2.91 -0.07
N ILE A 182 -7.42 2.86 -0.81
CA ILE A 182 -6.07 2.65 -0.32
C ILE A 182 -5.32 3.98 -0.25
N TYR A 183 -4.80 4.31 0.92
CA TYR A 183 -3.82 5.38 1.09
C TYR A 183 -2.42 4.78 1.12
N GLU A 184 -1.64 5.01 0.07
CA GLU A 184 -0.28 4.53 -0.07
C GLU A 184 0.72 5.46 0.63
N ALA A 185 1.57 4.88 1.47
CA ALA A 185 2.46 5.64 2.33
C ALA A 185 3.82 4.98 2.58
N HIS A 186 4.85 5.83 2.61
CA HIS A 186 6.20 5.59 3.08
C HIS A 186 6.50 6.39 4.38
N VAL A 187 6.68 5.70 5.51
CA VAL A 187 6.83 6.32 6.85
C VAL A 187 7.95 7.36 6.92
N GLY A 188 9.14 7.05 6.41
CA GLY A 188 10.32 7.90 6.57
C GLY A 188 10.20 9.31 5.95
N MET A 189 9.36 9.50 4.93
CA MET A 189 9.17 10.79 4.26
C MET A 189 7.83 11.45 4.61
N SER A 190 7.13 10.90 5.61
CA SER A 190 5.77 11.31 5.96
C SER A 190 5.71 12.59 6.79
N GLY A 191 6.81 13.04 7.40
CA GLY A 191 6.83 14.27 8.20
C GLY A 191 7.07 15.53 7.37
N GLU A 192 6.76 16.68 7.98
CA GLU A 192 7.02 18.01 7.41
C GLU A 192 8.51 18.36 7.38
N LYS A 193 9.27 17.87 8.36
CA LYS A 193 10.71 18.15 8.48
C LYS A 193 11.49 17.40 7.39
N PRO A 194 12.56 17.98 6.84
CA PRO A 194 13.47 17.31 5.92
C PRO A 194 14.38 16.31 6.67
N ALA A 195 13.79 15.25 7.21
CA ALA A 195 14.46 14.20 7.96
C ALA A 195 13.64 12.90 7.91
N VAL A 196 14.26 11.77 8.24
CA VAL A 196 13.53 10.50 8.36
C VAL A 196 12.56 10.57 9.54
N SER A 197 11.27 10.45 9.23
CA SER A 197 10.18 10.42 10.22
C SER A 197 9.95 9.03 10.80
N THR A 198 9.31 8.95 11.95
CA THR A 198 9.20 7.70 12.72
C THR A 198 7.83 7.02 12.58
N TYR A 199 7.78 5.72 12.90
CA TYR A 199 6.53 4.95 12.95
C TYR A 199 5.52 5.56 13.94
N ARG A 200 5.99 6.08 15.08
CA ARG A 200 5.14 6.76 16.08
C ARG A 200 4.55 8.06 15.53
N GLU A 201 5.38 8.90 14.91
CA GLU A 201 4.90 10.14 14.31
C GLU A 201 3.90 9.90 13.19
N PHE A 202 4.12 8.89 12.34
CA PHE A 202 3.15 8.49 11.32
C PHE A 202 1.83 8.03 11.95
N ALA A 203 1.92 7.15 12.94
CA ALA A 203 0.75 6.62 13.64
C ALA A 203 -0.06 7.74 14.32
N ASP A 204 0.61 8.73 14.89
CA ASP A 204 -0.01 9.80 15.67
C ASP A 204 -0.54 10.96 14.82
N ASN A 205 0.16 11.30 13.74
CA ASN A 205 -0.12 12.52 12.98
C ASN A 205 -0.71 12.27 11.59
N VAL A 206 -0.46 11.10 10.99
CA VAL A 206 -0.86 10.80 9.60
C VAL A 206 -2.05 9.86 9.55
N LEU A 207 -2.09 8.78 10.33
CA LEU A 207 -3.25 7.87 10.36
C LEU A 207 -4.60 8.59 10.62
N PRO A 208 -4.70 9.60 11.52
CA PRO A 208 -5.94 10.35 11.67
C PRO A 208 -6.38 11.09 10.41
N ARG A 209 -5.43 11.60 9.61
CA ARG A 209 -5.69 12.29 8.33
C ARG A 209 -6.21 11.32 7.28
N ILE A 210 -5.59 10.14 7.20
CA ILE A 210 -6.03 9.06 6.31
C ILE A 210 -7.47 8.68 6.62
N ARG A 211 -7.79 8.45 7.89
CA ARG A 211 -9.16 8.13 8.29
C ARG A 211 -10.13 9.29 8.06
N ALA A 212 -9.70 10.53 8.28
CA ALA A 212 -10.51 11.73 8.05
C ALA A 212 -10.92 11.85 6.57
N ASN A 213 -10.02 11.52 5.63
CA ASN A 213 -10.29 11.46 4.20
C ASN A 213 -11.06 10.20 3.74
N ASN A 214 -11.67 9.45 4.66
CA ASN A 214 -12.55 8.29 4.36
C ASN A 214 -11.90 7.11 3.61
N TYR A 215 -10.56 7.06 3.56
CA TYR A 215 -9.83 5.84 3.20
C TYR A 215 -10.12 4.73 4.23
N ASN A 216 -10.09 3.49 3.76
CA ASN A 216 -10.36 2.31 4.60
C ASN A 216 -9.16 1.35 4.69
N THR A 217 -8.11 1.59 3.90
CA THR A 217 -6.93 0.74 3.81
C THR A 217 -5.67 1.60 3.68
N VAL A 218 -4.58 1.21 4.34
CA VAL A 218 -3.24 1.81 4.20
C VAL A 218 -2.34 0.81 3.47
N GLN A 219 -1.67 1.23 2.40
CA GLN A 219 -0.57 0.46 1.80
C GLN A 219 0.75 0.99 2.37
N LEU A 220 1.44 0.18 3.16
CA LEU A 220 2.65 0.59 3.88
C LEU A 220 3.91 0.10 3.16
N MET A 221 4.61 1.04 2.55
CA MET A 221 5.83 0.82 1.77
C MET A 221 7.08 0.83 2.65
N ALA A 222 8.18 0.28 2.12
CA ALA A 222 9.52 0.38 2.71
C ALA A 222 9.64 -0.14 4.16
N VAL A 223 8.85 -1.16 4.52
CA VAL A 223 8.86 -1.76 5.86
C VAL A 223 10.00 -2.77 6.01
N MET A 224 10.19 -3.66 5.03
CA MET A 224 11.33 -4.56 4.98
C MET A 224 12.64 -3.76 4.94
N GLU A 225 13.60 -4.14 5.77
CA GLU A 225 14.83 -3.38 5.89
C GLU A 225 15.65 -3.38 4.59
N HIS A 226 16.12 -2.18 4.24
CA HIS A 226 16.84 -1.87 3.01
C HIS A 226 17.95 -0.88 3.34
N SER A 227 19.21 -1.18 2.99
CA SER A 227 20.34 -0.33 3.38
C SER A 227 20.46 0.95 2.55
N TYR A 228 19.90 0.98 1.34
CA TYR A 228 19.87 2.17 0.49
C TYR A 228 18.52 2.89 0.61
N TYR A 229 18.46 4.00 1.34
CA TYR A 229 17.19 4.71 1.61
C TYR A 229 16.51 5.20 0.32
N ALA A 230 17.28 5.68 -0.65
CA ALA A 230 16.75 6.14 -1.93
C ALA A 230 16.29 4.99 -2.87
N SER A 231 16.37 3.73 -2.42
CA SER A 231 15.69 2.62 -3.10
C SER A 231 14.19 2.61 -2.90
N PHE A 232 13.65 3.50 -2.05
CA PHE A 232 12.22 3.53 -1.69
C PHE A 232 11.71 2.23 -1.04
N GLY A 233 12.61 1.37 -0.58
CA GLY A 233 12.29 0.05 -0.02
C GLY A 233 12.48 -1.13 -0.97
N TYR A 234 12.70 -0.90 -2.26
CA TYR A 234 12.78 -1.98 -3.26
C TYR A 234 14.05 -2.84 -3.13
N HIS A 235 15.17 -2.29 -2.65
CA HIS A 235 16.40 -3.07 -2.49
C HIS A 235 16.53 -3.64 -1.07
N VAL A 236 15.70 -4.64 -0.76
CA VAL A 236 15.67 -5.31 0.54
C VAL A 236 16.99 -6.02 0.84
N THR A 237 17.52 -5.80 2.05
CA THR A 237 18.71 -6.49 2.58
C THR A 237 18.34 -7.54 3.63
N ASN A 238 17.45 -7.22 4.56
CA ASN A 238 17.08 -8.09 5.69
C ASN A 238 15.55 -8.29 5.73
N PHE A 239 15.08 -9.38 5.13
CA PHE A 239 13.66 -9.60 4.82
C PHE A 239 12.74 -9.73 6.03
N PHE A 240 13.27 -10.17 7.18
CA PHE A 240 12.53 -10.30 8.43
C PHE A 240 12.71 -9.10 9.36
N ALA A 241 13.51 -8.11 8.96
CA ALA A 241 13.77 -6.94 9.79
C ALA A 241 12.85 -5.78 9.40
N VAL A 242 12.28 -5.15 10.42
CA VAL A 242 11.63 -3.83 10.29
C VAL A 242 12.71 -2.78 10.03
N SER A 243 12.48 -1.87 9.09
CA SER A 243 13.45 -0.83 8.78
C SER A 243 13.71 0.09 9.98
N SER A 244 14.93 0.00 10.51
CA SER A 244 15.35 0.63 11.76
C SER A 244 15.38 2.14 11.73
N ARG A 245 15.44 2.76 10.54
CA ARG A 245 15.50 4.22 10.41
C ARG A 245 14.27 4.91 10.97
N SER A 246 13.11 4.24 10.96
CA SER A 246 11.84 4.81 11.41
C SER A 246 11.45 4.37 12.83
N GLY A 247 12.22 3.48 13.47
CA GLY A 247 11.97 3.00 14.83
C GLY A 247 12.09 1.48 14.96
N THR A 248 11.57 0.97 16.06
CA THR A 248 11.69 -0.44 16.44
C THR A 248 10.53 -1.29 15.89
N PRO A 249 10.65 -2.64 15.91
CA PRO A 249 9.52 -3.52 15.63
C PRO A 249 8.28 -3.24 16.50
N GLU A 250 8.47 -2.81 17.74
CA GLU A 250 7.35 -2.51 18.64
C GLU A 250 6.61 -1.21 18.25
N ASP A 251 7.31 -0.26 17.61
CA ASP A 251 6.72 0.96 17.08
C ASP A 251 5.90 0.69 15.81
N LEU A 252 6.32 -0.26 14.98
CA LEU A 252 5.51 -0.73 13.85
C LEU A 252 4.25 -1.45 14.32
N LYS A 253 4.35 -2.32 15.34
CA LYS A 253 3.16 -2.97 15.94
C LYS A 253 2.16 -1.92 16.48
N TYR A 254 2.67 -0.87 17.13
CA TYR A 254 1.84 0.25 17.56
C TYR A 254 1.13 0.95 16.40
N LEU A 255 1.84 1.20 15.29
CA LEU A 255 1.26 1.82 14.10
C LEU A 255 0.11 0.99 13.54
N VAL A 256 0.30 -0.32 13.35
CA VAL A 256 -0.73 -1.20 12.80
C VAL A 256 -1.94 -1.29 13.74
N ASP A 257 -1.71 -1.47 15.04
CA ASP A 257 -2.80 -1.52 16.05
C ASP A 257 -3.58 -0.21 16.12
N LYS A 258 -2.89 0.93 15.96
CA LYS A 258 -3.53 2.24 15.92
C LYS A 258 -4.36 2.43 14.64
N ALA A 259 -3.89 1.95 13.49
CA ALA A 259 -4.68 1.95 12.26
C ALA A 259 -5.96 1.11 12.44
N HIS A 260 -5.84 -0.09 13.02
CA HIS A 260 -6.99 -0.94 13.37
C HIS A 260 -7.96 -0.24 14.32
N SER A 261 -7.48 0.52 15.31
CA SER A 261 -8.32 1.32 16.22
C SER A 261 -9.16 2.37 15.50
N LEU A 262 -8.71 2.84 14.32
CA LEU A 262 -9.39 3.80 13.47
C LEU A 262 -10.27 3.14 12.40
N GLY A 263 -10.35 1.80 12.39
CA GLY A 263 -11.06 1.02 11.39
C GLY A 263 -10.34 0.90 10.04
N LEU A 264 -9.04 1.19 9.99
CA LEU A 264 -8.23 1.10 8.78
C LEU A 264 -7.55 -0.26 8.70
N ARG A 265 -7.65 -0.93 7.55
CA ARG A 265 -6.82 -2.10 7.25
C ARG A 265 -5.40 -1.65 6.88
N VAL A 266 -4.40 -2.51 7.09
CA VAL A 266 -3.01 -2.21 6.72
C VAL A 266 -2.42 -3.34 5.87
N LEU A 267 -2.09 -3.02 4.63
CA LEU A 267 -1.32 -3.89 3.74
C LEU A 267 0.15 -3.50 3.80
N MET A 268 1.05 -4.46 3.58
CA MET A 268 2.49 -4.20 3.50
C MET A 268 3.01 -4.49 2.09
N ASP A 269 3.99 -3.70 1.63
CA ASP A 269 4.78 -4.04 0.46
C ASP A 269 5.67 -5.25 0.73
N VAL A 270 5.57 -6.25 -0.14
CA VAL A 270 6.36 -7.47 -0.12
C VAL A 270 7.21 -7.51 -1.38
N VAL A 271 8.49 -7.24 -1.19
CA VAL A 271 9.48 -7.29 -2.28
C VAL A 271 10.10 -8.68 -2.32
N HIS A 272 9.41 -9.62 -2.95
CA HIS A 272 9.90 -10.98 -3.16
C HIS A 272 10.37 -11.24 -4.60
N SER A 273 10.36 -10.21 -5.45
CA SER A 273 10.82 -10.28 -6.84
C SER A 273 12.34 -10.36 -6.97
N HIS A 274 13.07 -9.75 -6.03
CA HIS A 274 14.53 -9.70 -6.01
C HIS A 274 15.07 -9.40 -4.61
N ALA A 275 16.40 -9.41 -4.46
CA ALA A 275 17.10 -8.93 -3.27
C ALA A 275 18.22 -7.95 -3.65
N SER A 276 18.59 -7.06 -2.72
CA SER A 276 19.76 -6.19 -2.88
C SER A 276 21.02 -7.02 -3.18
N ASN A 277 21.88 -6.50 -4.06
CA ASN A 277 23.21 -7.06 -4.30
C ASN A 277 24.23 -6.73 -3.18
N ASN A 278 23.82 -6.07 -2.08
CA ASN A 278 24.72 -5.74 -0.98
C ASN A 278 25.23 -7.01 -0.26
N VAL A 279 26.53 -7.28 -0.42
CA VAL A 279 27.22 -8.47 0.11
C VAL A 279 27.46 -8.39 1.62
N THR A 280 27.57 -7.19 2.19
CA THR A 280 27.93 -7.01 3.60
C THR A 280 26.72 -7.08 4.51
N ASP A 281 25.63 -6.41 4.10
CA ASP A 281 24.47 -6.17 4.94
C ASP A 281 23.26 -7.02 4.57
N GLY A 282 23.32 -7.73 3.44
CA GLY A 282 22.16 -8.40 2.86
C GLY A 282 22.40 -9.86 2.51
N LEU A 283 21.33 -10.50 2.04
CA LEU A 283 21.28 -11.92 1.69
C LEU A 283 22.31 -12.32 0.61
N ASN A 284 22.74 -11.37 -0.24
CA ASN A 284 23.80 -11.60 -1.22
C ASN A 284 25.13 -12.05 -0.58
N GLY A 285 25.35 -11.72 0.70
CA GLY A 285 26.52 -12.13 1.45
C GLY A 285 26.68 -13.64 1.66
N TYR A 286 25.62 -14.41 1.43
CA TYR A 286 25.60 -15.88 1.51
C TYR A 286 25.97 -16.57 0.19
N ASP A 287 26.06 -15.82 -0.91
CA ASP A 287 26.58 -16.36 -2.17
C ASP A 287 28.10 -16.20 -2.21
N VAL A 288 28.79 -17.34 -2.17
CA VAL A 288 30.25 -17.45 -2.23
C VAL A 288 30.71 -18.24 -3.46
N GLY A 289 29.86 -18.33 -4.49
CA GLY A 289 30.15 -19.01 -5.75
C GLY A 289 29.75 -20.49 -5.78
N GLN A 290 28.89 -20.92 -4.85
CA GLN A 290 28.32 -22.27 -4.85
C GLN A 290 27.31 -22.50 -5.99
N SER A 291 26.85 -23.73 -6.13
CA SER A 291 25.77 -24.05 -7.07
C SER A 291 24.45 -23.38 -6.65
N THR A 292 23.56 -23.10 -7.61
CA THR A 292 22.27 -22.45 -7.31
C THR A 292 21.40 -23.26 -6.34
N GLN A 293 21.54 -24.58 -6.26
CA GLN A 293 20.77 -25.43 -5.33
C GLN A 293 21.13 -25.20 -3.85
N GLU A 294 22.32 -24.64 -3.60
CA GLU A 294 22.87 -24.32 -2.28
C GLU A 294 22.86 -22.80 -2.01
N SER A 295 22.12 -22.04 -2.82
CA SER A 295 22.02 -20.58 -2.75
C SER A 295 20.57 -20.14 -2.67
N TYR A 296 20.34 -18.94 -2.13
CA TYR A 296 19.05 -18.27 -2.23
C TYR A 296 18.72 -17.88 -3.69
N PHE A 297 19.75 -17.74 -4.53
CA PHE A 297 19.66 -17.13 -5.84
C PHE A 297 20.03 -18.09 -6.97
N HIS A 298 19.58 -17.74 -8.17
CA HIS A 298 20.20 -18.27 -9.39
C HIS A 298 21.64 -17.76 -9.57
N THR A 299 22.41 -18.45 -10.41
CA THR A 299 23.80 -18.11 -10.78
C THR A 299 23.86 -17.54 -12.20
N GLY A 300 24.89 -16.75 -12.52
CA GLY A 300 25.07 -16.15 -13.84
C GLY A 300 23.93 -15.17 -14.19
N ASP A 301 23.64 -15.02 -15.49
CA ASP A 301 22.63 -14.07 -15.99
C ASP A 301 21.23 -14.31 -15.40
N ARG A 302 20.85 -15.58 -15.16
CA ARG A 302 19.55 -15.92 -14.54
C ARG A 302 19.44 -15.44 -13.08
N GLY A 303 20.58 -15.20 -12.43
CA GLY A 303 20.68 -14.77 -11.04
C GLY A 303 20.72 -13.28 -10.80
N TYR A 304 20.64 -12.46 -11.85
CA TYR A 304 20.92 -11.04 -11.76
C TYR A 304 20.02 -10.18 -12.67
N HIS A 305 19.32 -9.23 -12.05
CA HIS A 305 18.42 -8.32 -12.73
C HIS A 305 19.18 -7.06 -13.20
N LYS A 306 19.58 -7.04 -14.48
CA LYS A 306 20.49 -6.03 -15.04
C LYS A 306 20.02 -4.58 -14.87
N LEU A 307 18.70 -4.33 -14.99
CA LEU A 307 18.14 -2.97 -14.87
C LEU A 307 18.08 -2.47 -13.42
N TRP A 308 17.95 -3.38 -12.45
CA TRP A 308 17.79 -3.04 -11.03
C TRP A 308 19.05 -3.32 -10.22
N ASP A 309 20.14 -3.75 -10.84
CA ASP A 309 21.39 -4.13 -10.17
C ASP A 309 21.17 -5.05 -8.95
N SER A 310 20.38 -6.11 -9.13
CA SER A 310 19.83 -6.91 -8.02
C SER A 310 19.94 -8.42 -8.24
N ARG A 311 19.83 -9.21 -7.16
CA ARG A 311 19.85 -10.68 -7.20
C ARG A 311 18.46 -11.26 -7.37
N LEU A 312 18.36 -12.36 -8.12
CA LEU A 312 17.09 -13.06 -8.40
C LEU A 312 17.03 -14.41 -7.70
N PHE A 313 15.94 -14.64 -6.95
CA PHE A 313 15.70 -15.86 -6.20
C PHE A 313 15.62 -17.08 -7.11
N ASN A 314 16.05 -18.23 -6.57
CA ASN A 314 15.69 -19.52 -7.13
C ASN A 314 14.45 -20.05 -6.40
N TYR A 315 13.26 -19.71 -6.92
CA TYR A 315 11.98 -20.06 -6.31
C TYR A 315 11.70 -21.58 -6.23
N ALA A 316 12.47 -22.42 -6.95
CA ALA A 316 12.34 -23.86 -6.87
C ALA A 316 13.06 -24.48 -5.66
N ASN A 317 13.98 -23.76 -5.01
CA ASN A 317 14.74 -24.27 -3.88
C ASN A 317 13.87 -24.37 -2.62
N TRP A 318 13.99 -25.49 -1.91
CA TRP A 318 13.18 -25.78 -0.72
C TRP A 318 13.33 -24.73 0.39
N GLU A 319 14.57 -24.36 0.72
CA GLU A 319 14.82 -23.37 1.77
C GLU A 319 14.49 -21.94 1.33
N VAL A 320 14.47 -21.65 0.02
CA VAL A 320 13.95 -20.37 -0.50
C VAL A 320 12.43 -20.32 -0.33
N LEU A 321 11.70 -21.39 -0.67
CA LEU A 321 10.27 -21.48 -0.39
C LEU A 321 9.99 -21.34 1.11
N ARG A 322 10.79 -22.00 1.97
CA ARG A 322 10.65 -21.86 3.43
C ARG A 322 10.85 -20.42 3.86
N PHE A 323 11.91 -19.77 3.38
CA PHE A 323 12.27 -18.40 3.69
C PHE A 323 11.13 -17.44 3.32
N LEU A 324 10.70 -17.43 2.06
CA LEU A 324 9.71 -16.50 1.55
C LEU A 324 8.30 -16.76 2.13
N LEU A 325 7.85 -18.03 2.19
CA LEU A 325 6.54 -18.35 2.78
C LEU A 325 6.50 -18.07 4.28
N SER A 326 7.60 -18.29 5.00
CA SER A 326 7.69 -17.93 6.41
C SER A 326 7.75 -16.43 6.62
N ASN A 327 8.31 -15.69 5.67
CA ASN A 327 8.34 -14.24 5.71
C ASN A 327 6.93 -13.65 5.65
N LEU A 328 6.09 -14.14 4.74
CA LEU A 328 4.67 -13.75 4.68
C LEU A 328 3.95 -14.03 6.00
N ARG A 329 4.12 -15.22 6.56
CA ARG A 329 3.50 -15.58 7.85
C ARG A 329 4.04 -14.75 9.01
N TYR A 330 5.33 -14.44 9.03
CA TYR A 330 5.95 -13.58 10.03
C TYR A 330 5.27 -12.20 10.06
N TRP A 331 5.12 -11.55 8.91
CA TRP A 331 4.47 -10.25 8.82
C TRP A 331 2.99 -10.29 9.20
N MET A 332 2.25 -11.33 8.80
CA MET A 332 0.85 -11.50 9.18
C MET A 332 0.66 -11.74 10.68
N ASP A 333 1.45 -12.61 11.28
CA ASP A 333 1.26 -13.03 12.68
C ASP A 333 1.85 -12.02 13.67
N GLU A 334 3.08 -11.55 13.44
CA GLU A 334 3.82 -10.74 14.42
C GLU A 334 3.43 -9.25 14.38
N PHE A 335 2.96 -8.77 13.23
CA PHE A 335 2.62 -7.35 13.01
C PHE A 335 1.16 -7.12 12.67
N MET A 336 0.36 -8.18 12.58
CA MET A 336 -1.08 -8.11 12.37
C MET A 336 -1.51 -7.48 11.02
N PHE A 337 -0.63 -7.44 10.01
CA PHE A 337 -1.01 -6.96 8.67
C PHE A 337 -2.22 -7.73 8.11
N ASP A 338 -2.98 -7.02 7.28
CA ASP A 338 -4.26 -7.44 6.70
C ASP A 338 -4.14 -8.09 5.32
N GLY A 339 -2.92 -8.14 4.79
CA GLY A 339 -2.60 -8.58 3.45
C GLY A 339 -1.38 -7.83 2.93
N PHE A 340 -1.16 -7.91 1.62
CA PHE A 340 0.10 -7.45 1.03
C PHE A 340 -0.09 -6.88 -0.37
N ARG A 341 0.86 -6.08 -0.81
CA ARG A 341 1.16 -5.89 -2.23
C ARG A 341 2.45 -6.62 -2.57
N PHE A 342 2.44 -7.47 -3.59
CA PHE A 342 3.65 -8.08 -4.12
C PHE A 342 4.20 -7.18 -5.23
N ASP A 343 5.42 -6.69 -5.01
CA ASP A 343 6.06 -5.73 -5.92
C ASP A 343 6.95 -6.42 -6.96
N GLY A 344 6.96 -5.88 -8.17
CA GLY A 344 7.72 -6.41 -9.29
C GLY A 344 7.21 -7.79 -9.77
N VAL A 345 5.91 -8.05 -9.72
CA VAL A 345 5.33 -9.35 -10.15
C VAL A 345 5.60 -9.60 -11.63
N THR A 346 5.59 -8.57 -12.48
CA THR A 346 6.01 -8.73 -13.89
C THR A 346 7.44 -9.28 -14.01
N SER A 347 8.37 -8.86 -13.14
CA SER A 347 9.74 -9.37 -13.13
C SER A 347 9.79 -10.85 -12.72
N MET A 348 8.91 -11.27 -11.81
CA MET A 348 8.78 -12.66 -11.38
C MET A 348 8.15 -13.55 -12.46
N LEU A 349 7.14 -13.06 -13.18
CA LEU A 349 6.33 -13.86 -14.10
C LEU A 349 7.10 -14.32 -15.35
N TYR A 350 8.14 -13.60 -15.75
CA TYR A 350 8.84 -13.84 -17.01
C TYR A 350 10.35 -13.88 -16.82
N HIS A 351 11.02 -14.81 -17.49
CA HIS A 351 12.48 -14.90 -17.51
C HIS A 351 13.16 -13.66 -18.13
N HIS A 352 12.46 -12.91 -18.99
CA HIS A 352 12.91 -11.61 -19.53
C HIS A 352 12.48 -10.41 -18.66
N HIS A 353 11.75 -10.65 -17.56
CA HIS A 353 11.33 -9.67 -16.56
C HIS A 353 10.47 -8.50 -17.09
N GLY A 354 9.85 -8.67 -18.26
CA GLY A 354 9.19 -7.56 -18.99
C GLY A 354 10.13 -6.47 -19.51
N ILE A 355 11.45 -6.61 -19.37
CA ILE A 355 12.41 -5.58 -19.81
C ILE A 355 12.48 -5.57 -21.34
N ASN A 356 12.26 -4.39 -21.94
CA ASN A 356 12.24 -4.20 -23.40
C ASN A 356 11.24 -5.12 -24.12
N VAL A 357 10.17 -5.53 -23.45
CA VAL A 357 9.08 -6.33 -24.01
C VAL A 357 7.79 -5.52 -23.92
N GLY A 358 7.10 -5.37 -25.05
CA GLY A 358 5.74 -4.83 -25.08
C GLY A 358 4.72 -5.95 -24.96
N PHE A 359 3.67 -5.73 -24.17
CA PHE A 359 2.54 -6.65 -24.05
C PHE A 359 1.38 -6.11 -24.87
N THR A 360 1.07 -6.80 -25.98
CA THR A 360 0.04 -6.39 -26.93
C THR A 360 -1.35 -6.93 -26.58
N GLY A 361 -1.41 -7.85 -25.61
CA GLY A 361 -2.59 -8.63 -25.29
C GLY A 361 -2.69 -9.94 -26.08
N ASN A 362 -1.68 -10.30 -26.86
CA ASN A 362 -1.55 -11.63 -27.47
C ASN A 362 -1.16 -12.66 -26.41
N TYR A 363 -1.96 -13.73 -26.26
CA TYR A 363 -1.80 -14.66 -25.13
C TYR A 363 -0.51 -15.49 -25.18
N LYS A 364 0.12 -15.56 -26.36
CA LYS A 364 1.45 -16.18 -26.52
C LYS A 364 2.57 -15.42 -25.80
N GLU A 365 2.38 -14.13 -25.52
CA GLU A 365 3.31 -13.32 -24.74
C GLU A 365 3.23 -13.67 -23.24
N TYR A 366 2.09 -14.19 -22.78
CA TYR A 366 1.87 -14.54 -21.37
C TYR A 366 2.16 -16.00 -21.04
N PHE A 367 1.94 -16.90 -22.00
CA PHE A 367 1.99 -18.35 -21.81
C PHE A 367 2.94 -18.97 -22.85
N SER A 368 4.23 -18.99 -22.52
CA SER A 368 5.28 -19.53 -23.38
C SER A 368 6.39 -20.17 -22.53
N LEU A 369 7.52 -20.50 -23.16
CA LEU A 369 8.72 -20.91 -22.43
C LEU A 369 9.37 -19.76 -21.64
N ASP A 370 8.98 -18.51 -21.91
CA ASP A 370 9.48 -17.34 -21.19
C ASP A 370 8.77 -17.14 -19.84
N THR A 371 7.61 -17.78 -19.64
CA THR A 371 6.88 -17.74 -18.37
C THR A 371 7.65 -18.52 -17.29
N ASP A 372 7.99 -17.86 -16.19
CA ASP A 372 8.69 -18.49 -15.07
C ASP A 372 7.70 -19.30 -14.20
N VAL A 373 7.61 -20.59 -14.46
CA VAL A 373 6.71 -21.48 -13.72
C VAL A 373 7.13 -21.66 -12.25
N ASP A 374 8.42 -21.53 -11.92
CA ASP A 374 8.89 -21.70 -10.54
C ASP A 374 8.40 -20.52 -9.68
N ALA A 375 8.52 -19.29 -10.21
CA ALA A 375 7.99 -18.08 -9.58
C ALA A 375 6.45 -18.11 -9.46
N VAL A 376 5.74 -18.57 -10.51
CA VAL A 376 4.28 -18.71 -10.47
C VAL A 376 3.84 -19.73 -9.42
N VAL A 377 4.53 -20.87 -9.30
CA VAL A 377 4.23 -21.87 -8.27
C VAL A 377 4.45 -21.30 -6.87
N TYR A 378 5.52 -20.55 -6.66
CA TYR A 378 5.74 -19.84 -5.39
C TYR A 378 4.56 -18.91 -5.06
N MET A 379 4.13 -18.06 -6.00
CA MET A 379 3.00 -17.15 -5.77
C MET A 379 1.68 -17.88 -5.53
N MET A 380 1.43 -19.02 -6.20
CA MET A 380 0.26 -19.86 -5.92
C MET A 380 0.30 -20.46 -4.52
N LEU A 381 1.46 -20.92 -4.04
CA LEU A 381 1.65 -21.41 -2.67
C LEU A 381 1.46 -20.28 -1.65
N ALA A 382 1.98 -19.09 -1.96
CA ALA A 382 1.87 -17.90 -1.14
C ALA A 382 0.40 -17.47 -0.98
N ASN A 383 -0.34 -17.29 -2.08
CA ASN A 383 -1.75 -16.92 -2.03
C ASN A 383 -2.59 -17.99 -1.34
N HIS A 384 -2.34 -19.28 -1.62
CA HIS A 384 -3.02 -20.36 -0.90
C HIS A 384 -2.78 -20.29 0.62
N LEU A 385 -1.53 -20.05 1.04
CA LEU A 385 -1.17 -19.91 2.45
C LEU A 385 -1.84 -18.70 3.11
N MET A 386 -1.75 -17.52 2.49
CA MET A 386 -2.24 -16.27 3.07
C MET A 386 -3.76 -16.30 3.26
N HIS A 387 -4.52 -16.76 2.25
CA HIS A 387 -5.97 -16.92 2.35
C HIS A 387 -6.40 -18.07 3.27
N LYS A 388 -5.51 -19.04 3.53
CA LYS A 388 -5.76 -20.08 4.52
C LYS A 388 -5.61 -19.57 5.95
N ILE A 389 -4.61 -18.72 6.20
CA ILE A 389 -4.36 -18.09 7.51
C ILE A 389 -5.40 -17.01 7.80
N LEU A 390 -5.63 -16.12 6.83
CA LEU A 390 -6.57 -15.00 6.92
C LEU A 390 -7.47 -15.00 5.66
N PRO A 391 -8.65 -15.64 5.70
CA PRO A 391 -9.56 -15.67 4.55
C PRO A 391 -10.00 -14.29 4.05
N GLU A 392 -10.02 -13.31 4.94
CA GLU A 392 -10.29 -11.90 4.62
C GLU A 392 -9.06 -11.13 4.14
N ALA A 393 -7.92 -11.77 3.92
CA ALA A 393 -6.72 -11.09 3.40
C ALA A 393 -7.01 -10.42 2.06
N THR A 394 -6.29 -9.33 1.78
CA THR A 394 -6.23 -8.69 0.46
C THR A 394 -4.81 -8.73 -0.06
N VAL A 395 -4.59 -9.44 -1.17
CA VAL A 395 -3.28 -9.56 -1.81
C VAL A 395 -3.31 -8.92 -3.19
N VAL A 396 -2.50 -7.89 -3.37
CA VAL A 396 -2.41 -7.08 -4.59
C VAL A 396 -1.16 -7.48 -5.37
N ALA A 397 -1.27 -7.63 -6.70
CA ALA A 397 -0.12 -7.79 -7.59
C ALA A 397 0.22 -6.46 -8.29
N GLU A 398 1.47 -6.04 -8.19
CA GLU A 398 2.06 -5.02 -9.06
C GLU A 398 2.54 -5.68 -10.36
N ASP A 399 1.64 -5.76 -11.34
CA ASP A 399 1.91 -6.35 -12.66
C ASP A 399 1.49 -5.40 -13.78
N VAL A 400 2.46 -4.94 -14.56
CA VAL A 400 2.24 -4.09 -15.74
C VAL A 400 1.84 -4.91 -16.98
N SER A 401 2.18 -6.20 -17.04
CA SER A 401 1.92 -7.01 -18.26
C SER A 401 0.44 -7.24 -18.51
N GLY A 402 -0.36 -7.39 -17.45
CA GLY A 402 -1.77 -7.75 -17.57
C GLY A 402 -2.00 -9.22 -17.83
N MET A 403 -1.19 -10.06 -17.19
CA MET A 403 -1.30 -11.50 -17.30
C MET A 403 -2.71 -12.00 -16.95
N PRO A 404 -3.39 -12.74 -17.84
CA PRO A 404 -4.69 -13.32 -17.54
C PRO A 404 -4.64 -14.28 -16.35
N VAL A 405 -5.71 -14.31 -15.56
CA VAL A 405 -5.92 -15.17 -14.39
C VAL A 405 -4.92 -15.01 -13.25
N LEU A 406 -4.16 -13.91 -13.25
CA LEU A 406 -3.31 -13.53 -12.13
C LEU A 406 -4.15 -13.30 -10.87
N CYS A 407 -5.33 -12.68 -11.03
CA CYS A 407 -6.25 -12.34 -9.95
C CYS A 407 -7.46 -13.28 -9.87
N ARG A 408 -7.27 -14.56 -10.21
CA ARG A 408 -8.26 -15.62 -9.99
C ARG A 408 -7.78 -16.58 -8.91
N PRO A 409 -8.70 -17.19 -8.12
CA PRO A 409 -8.34 -18.16 -7.09
C PRO A 409 -7.46 -19.31 -7.59
N VAL A 410 -6.56 -19.80 -6.73
CA VAL A 410 -5.62 -20.90 -7.05
C VAL A 410 -6.34 -22.19 -7.39
N ASP A 411 -7.45 -22.47 -6.71
CA ASP A 411 -8.33 -23.62 -6.93
C ASP A 411 -9.14 -23.55 -8.23
N GLU A 412 -9.28 -22.37 -8.83
CA GLU A 412 -9.81 -22.21 -10.18
C GLU A 412 -8.74 -22.39 -11.28
N GLY A 413 -7.45 -22.46 -10.92
CA GLY A 413 -6.32 -22.49 -11.84
C GLY A 413 -5.62 -21.14 -12.04
N GLY A 414 -6.01 -20.10 -11.30
CA GLY A 414 -5.34 -18.81 -11.27
C GLY A 414 -4.10 -18.77 -10.38
N VAL A 415 -3.47 -17.60 -10.28
CA VAL A 415 -2.29 -17.39 -9.41
C VAL A 415 -2.69 -17.04 -7.96
N GLY A 416 -3.90 -16.52 -7.77
CA GLY A 416 -4.52 -16.35 -6.45
C GLY A 416 -4.55 -14.94 -5.88
N PHE A 417 -4.09 -13.91 -6.61
CA PHE A 417 -4.19 -12.52 -6.14
C PHE A 417 -5.65 -12.05 -6.10
N ASP A 418 -5.97 -11.09 -5.22
CA ASP A 418 -7.31 -10.50 -5.18
C ASP A 418 -7.47 -9.36 -6.18
N TYR A 419 -6.42 -8.55 -6.35
CA TYR A 419 -6.40 -7.37 -7.21
C TYR A 419 -5.07 -7.26 -7.94
N ARG A 420 -5.08 -6.57 -9.08
CA ARG A 420 -3.87 -6.01 -9.70
C ARG A 420 -3.93 -4.49 -9.76
N LEU A 421 -2.77 -3.84 -9.82
CA LEU A 421 -2.69 -2.40 -10.08
C LEU A 421 -3.00 -2.07 -11.56
N ALA A 422 -3.78 -1.03 -11.80
CA ALA A 422 -4.11 -0.53 -13.15
C ALA A 422 -3.03 0.45 -13.66
N MET A 423 -1.81 -0.06 -13.84
CA MET A 423 -0.59 0.75 -14.02
C MET A 423 -0.54 1.59 -15.32
N ALA A 424 -1.41 1.32 -16.29
CA ALA A 424 -1.46 2.11 -17.54
C ALA A 424 -2.21 3.45 -17.39
N ILE A 425 -2.98 3.64 -16.31
CA ILE A 425 -3.79 4.86 -16.11
C ILE A 425 -2.91 6.09 -15.87
N PRO A 426 -1.91 6.06 -14.97
CA PRO A 426 -1.04 7.22 -14.76
C PRO A 426 -0.28 7.67 -16.02
N ASP A 427 0.22 6.72 -16.82
CA ASP A 427 0.94 7.04 -18.06
C ASP A 427 0.09 7.84 -19.04
N ARG A 428 -1.22 7.54 -19.11
CA ARG A 428 -2.17 8.29 -19.92
C ARG A 428 -2.29 9.74 -19.46
N TRP A 429 -2.40 9.97 -18.15
CA TRP A 429 -2.51 11.32 -17.60
C TRP A 429 -1.21 12.11 -17.79
N ILE A 430 -0.06 11.48 -17.58
CA ILE A 430 1.25 12.11 -17.80
C ILE A 430 1.42 12.52 -19.26
N ASP A 431 1.11 11.64 -20.22
CA ASP A 431 1.18 11.96 -21.65
C ASP A 431 0.26 13.16 -21.98
N TYR A 432 -0.98 13.12 -21.51
CA TYR A 432 -1.95 14.18 -21.76
C TYR A 432 -1.52 15.53 -21.17
N LEU A 433 -0.95 15.54 -19.97
CA LEU A 433 -0.54 16.75 -19.28
C LEU A 433 0.78 17.34 -19.84
N LYS A 434 1.67 16.50 -20.37
CA LYS A 434 2.96 16.95 -20.92
C LYS A 434 2.90 17.28 -22.40
N ASN A 435 2.15 16.50 -23.17
CA ASN A 435 2.31 16.42 -24.62
C ASN A 435 1.07 16.85 -25.41
N LYS A 436 -0.09 17.08 -24.77
CA LYS A 436 -1.34 17.44 -25.46
C LYS A 436 -1.98 18.69 -24.86
N GLU A 437 -2.48 19.59 -25.70
CA GLU A 437 -3.33 20.68 -25.24
C GLU A 437 -4.72 20.19 -24.82
N ASP A 438 -5.41 20.87 -23.89
CA ASP A 438 -6.75 20.48 -23.39
C ASP A 438 -7.76 20.20 -24.52
N SER A 439 -7.69 20.94 -25.65
CA SER A 439 -8.58 20.74 -26.80
C SER A 439 -8.30 19.47 -27.60
N GLU A 440 -7.09 18.92 -27.48
CA GLU A 440 -6.64 17.70 -28.18
C GLU A 440 -6.92 16.43 -27.37
N TRP A 441 -7.34 16.57 -26.11
CA TRP A 441 -7.71 15.44 -25.27
C TRP A 441 -8.90 14.70 -25.89
N SER A 442 -8.75 13.38 -26.10
CA SER A 442 -9.81 12.53 -26.61
C SER A 442 -10.59 11.92 -25.46
N MET A 443 -11.90 12.15 -25.47
CA MET A 443 -12.82 11.57 -24.50
C MET A 443 -12.89 10.05 -24.64
N GLY A 444 -12.83 9.56 -25.89
CA GLY A 444 -12.75 8.13 -26.19
C GLY A 444 -11.47 7.47 -25.68
N GLU A 445 -10.31 8.11 -25.84
CA GLU A 445 -9.03 7.56 -25.33
C GLU A 445 -8.99 7.50 -23.80
N ILE A 446 -9.52 8.52 -23.10
CA ILE A 446 -9.64 8.53 -21.64
C ILE A 446 -10.54 7.37 -21.20
N ALA A 447 -11.77 7.31 -21.73
CA ALA A 447 -12.73 6.27 -21.37
C ALA A 447 -12.19 4.88 -21.70
N HIS A 448 -11.54 4.70 -22.85
CA HIS A 448 -10.92 3.44 -23.24
C HIS A 448 -9.83 3.02 -22.25
N THR A 449 -8.91 3.93 -21.89
CA THR A 449 -7.82 3.61 -20.96
C THR A 449 -8.34 3.16 -19.60
N LEU A 450 -9.38 3.85 -19.08
CA LEU A 450 -9.98 3.55 -17.79
C LEU A 450 -10.80 2.25 -17.79
N THR A 451 -11.39 1.87 -18.92
CA THR A 451 -12.30 0.72 -19.04
C THR A 451 -11.67 -0.51 -19.67
N ASN A 452 -10.48 -0.40 -20.28
CA ASN A 452 -9.78 -1.50 -20.93
C ASN A 452 -9.09 -2.41 -19.90
N ARG A 453 -9.91 -3.21 -19.22
CA ARG A 453 -9.51 -4.20 -18.22
C ARG A 453 -10.27 -5.51 -18.38
N ARG A 454 -9.80 -6.54 -17.69
CA ARG A 454 -10.47 -7.84 -17.64
C ARG A 454 -11.56 -7.80 -16.56
N TYR A 455 -12.83 -7.69 -16.95
CA TYR A 455 -13.95 -7.61 -16.00
C TYR A 455 -14.18 -8.88 -15.15
N THR A 456 -13.47 -9.97 -15.44
CA THR A 456 -13.47 -11.21 -14.63
C THR A 456 -12.46 -11.18 -13.48
N GLU A 457 -11.65 -10.13 -13.40
CA GLU A 457 -10.57 -9.92 -12.43
C GLU A 457 -10.65 -8.49 -11.90
N LYS A 458 -10.34 -8.29 -10.62
CA LYS A 458 -10.45 -6.95 -10.01
C LYS A 458 -9.17 -6.15 -10.21
N CYS A 459 -9.29 -4.83 -10.35
CA CYS A 459 -8.13 -3.94 -10.33
C CYS A 459 -8.29 -2.76 -9.37
N ILE A 460 -7.16 -2.24 -8.90
CA ILE A 460 -7.07 -0.98 -8.14
C ILE A 460 -6.60 0.10 -9.11
N ALA A 461 -7.41 1.15 -9.26
CA ALA A 461 -7.12 2.30 -10.11
C ALA A 461 -6.52 3.45 -9.31
N TYR A 462 -5.62 4.20 -9.93
CA TYR A 462 -5.00 5.39 -9.36
C TYR A 462 -4.57 6.32 -10.49
N ALA A 463 -4.63 7.63 -10.24
CA ALA A 463 -4.29 8.64 -11.23
C ALA A 463 -2.78 8.90 -11.28
N GLU A 464 -2.13 8.79 -10.13
CA GLU A 464 -0.70 8.99 -9.90
C GLU A 464 -0.32 8.21 -8.63
N SER A 465 0.92 7.73 -8.56
CA SER A 465 1.49 6.94 -7.47
C SER A 465 2.92 7.40 -7.16
N HIS A 466 3.59 6.64 -6.29
CA HIS A 466 5.02 6.76 -6.07
C HIS A 466 5.87 6.40 -7.32
N ASP A 467 5.36 5.71 -8.34
CA ASP A 467 6.14 5.34 -9.53
C ASP A 467 6.67 6.58 -10.25
N GLN A 468 5.81 7.61 -10.37
CA GLN A 468 6.18 8.92 -10.92
C GLN A 468 7.32 9.56 -10.11
N SER A 469 7.35 9.32 -8.80
CA SER A 469 8.39 9.81 -7.92
C SER A 469 9.75 9.15 -8.19
N ILE A 470 9.77 7.83 -8.44
CA ILE A 470 11.01 7.07 -8.67
C ILE A 470 11.68 7.46 -9.99
N VAL A 471 10.88 7.67 -11.05
CA VAL A 471 11.41 8.08 -12.36
C VAL A 471 11.71 9.59 -12.46
N GLY A 472 11.53 10.34 -11.37
CA GLY A 472 11.82 11.77 -11.29
C GLY A 472 10.79 12.65 -12.00
N ASP A 473 9.54 12.20 -12.10
CA ASP A 473 8.43 12.96 -12.66
C ASP A 473 7.77 13.89 -11.63
N LYS A 474 6.91 14.79 -12.12
CA LYS A 474 6.15 15.77 -11.34
C LYS A 474 4.79 15.19 -10.93
N THR A 475 4.22 15.67 -9.84
CA THR A 475 2.80 15.37 -9.49
C THR A 475 1.85 15.94 -10.55
N ILE A 476 0.63 15.41 -10.66
CA ILE A 476 -0.41 15.96 -11.56
C ILE A 476 -0.66 17.43 -11.23
N ALA A 477 -0.73 17.78 -9.94
CA ALA A 477 -0.90 19.16 -9.50
C ALA A 477 0.25 20.06 -10.03
N PHE A 478 1.49 19.60 -9.94
CA PHE A 478 2.64 20.37 -10.42
C PHE A 478 2.78 20.37 -11.96
N LEU A 479 2.30 19.34 -12.67
CA LEU A 479 2.16 19.38 -14.14
C LEU A 479 1.09 20.39 -14.58
N LEU A 480 0.01 20.55 -13.80
CA LEU A 480 -1.09 21.45 -14.10
C LEU A 480 -0.78 22.92 -13.80
N MET A 481 -0.06 23.20 -12.70
CA MET A 481 0.09 24.54 -12.12
C MET A 481 1.55 25.02 -12.02
N ASP A 482 2.53 24.11 -12.10
CA ASP A 482 3.97 24.36 -12.02
C ASP A 482 4.33 25.36 -10.90
N LYS A 483 5.26 26.29 -11.16
CA LYS A 483 5.74 27.28 -10.18
C LYS A 483 4.67 28.26 -9.71
N GLU A 484 3.54 28.38 -10.42
CA GLU A 484 2.46 29.26 -9.99
C GLU A 484 1.85 28.79 -8.66
N MET A 485 2.03 27.52 -8.28
CA MET A 485 1.62 27.02 -6.97
C MET A 485 2.28 27.77 -5.79
N TYR A 486 3.51 28.28 -5.95
CA TYR A 486 4.21 28.94 -4.85
C TYR A 486 3.66 30.33 -4.52
N THR A 487 2.95 30.98 -5.45
CA THR A 487 2.46 32.36 -5.30
C THR A 487 0.95 32.51 -5.56
N GLY A 488 0.33 31.53 -6.21
CA GLY A 488 -1.08 31.55 -6.62
C GLY A 488 -2.02 30.74 -5.74
N MET A 489 -1.52 30.01 -4.74
CA MET A 489 -2.34 29.16 -3.87
C MET A 489 -3.00 29.89 -2.69
N SER A 490 -2.86 31.21 -2.59
CA SER A 490 -3.56 32.00 -1.57
C SER A 490 -5.07 32.03 -1.83
N ASP A 491 -5.85 31.77 -0.80
CA ASP A 491 -7.31 31.90 -0.80
C ASP A 491 -7.79 33.33 -0.50
N LEU A 492 -6.87 34.25 -0.16
CA LEU A 492 -7.18 35.64 0.13
C LEU A 492 -7.38 36.50 -1.13
N GLN A 493 -6.98 35.99 -2.29
CA GLN A 493 -7.09 36.64 -3.59
C GLN A 493 -7.74 35.69 -4.58
N PRO A 494 -8.49 36.18 -5.58
CA PRO A 494 -8.94 35.33 -6.68
C PRO A 494 -7.77 34.58 -7.31
N ALA A 495 -7.95 33.28 -7.56
CA ALA A 495 -6.97 32.48 -8.26
C ALA A 495 -6.81 32.96 -9.71
N SER A 496 -5.64 32.68 -10.29
CA SER A 496 -5.43 32.91 -11.71
C SER A 496 -6.15 31.84 -12.55
N PRO A 497 -6.34 32.06 -13.86
CA PRO A 497 -6.89 31.05 -14.75
C PRO A 497 -6.12 29.72 -14.76
N THR A 498 -4.81 29.73 -14.47
CA THR A 498 -3.98 28.51 -14.38
C THR A 498 -4.29 27.74 -13.11
N ILE A 499 -4.40 28.42 -11.97
CA ILE A 499 -4.71 27.79 -10.68
C ILE A 499 -6.16 27.26 -10.69
N ASP A 500 -7.11 28.03 -11.22
CA ASP A 500 -8.49 27.58 -11.40
C ASP A 500 -8.56 26.33 -12.30
N ARG A 501 -7.80 26.32 -13.41
CA ARG A 501 -7.66 25.13 -14.28
C ARG A 501 -7.11 23.95 -13.50
N GLY A 502 -6.03 24.14 -12.74
CA GLY A 502 -5.30 23.08 -12.08
C GLY A 502 -6.11 22.42 -10.96
N ILE A 503 -6.75 23.21 -10.10
CA ILE A 503 -7.61 22.70 -9.04
C ILE A 503 -8.80 21.92 -9.63
N ALA A 504 -9.44 22.44 -10.68
CA ALA A 504 -10.55 21.76 -11.32
C ALA A 504 -10.13 20.43 -11.97
N LEU A 505 -9.04 20.43 -12.74
CA LEU A 505 -8.58 19.22 -13.44
C LEU A 505 -8.01 18.15 -12.50
N GLN A 506 -7.34 18.53 -11.40
CA GLN A 506 -6.86 17.57 -10.41
C GLN A 506 -8.04 16.75 -9.84
N LYS A 507 -9.10 17.42 -9.40
CA LYS A 507 -10.34 16.79 -8.91
C LYS A 507 -10.99 15.91 -9.96
N MET A 508 -11.12 16.41 -11.19
CA MET A 508 -11.75 15.66 -12.28
C MET A 508 -10.97 14.40 -12.67
N ILE A 509 -9.64 14.48 -12.74
CA ILE A 509 -8.76 13.37 -13.10
C ILE A 509 -8.82 12.29 -12.01
N HIS A 510 -8.74 12.68 -10.73
CA HIS A 510 -8.85 11.75 -9.60
C HIS A 510 -10.22 11.07 -9.59
N PHE A 511 -11.30 11.84 -9.73
CA PHE A 511 -12.66 11.29 -9.64
C PHE A 511 -13.04 10.38 -10.81
N ILE A 512 -12.70 10.74 -12.06
CA ILE A 512 -12.98 9.85 -13.19
C ILE A 512 -12.16 8.56 -13.10
N THR A 513 -10.94 8.65 -12.56
CA THR A 513 -10.09 7.48 -12.35
C THR A 513 -10.69 6.54 -11.31
N MET A 514 -11.16 7.07 -10.18
CA MET A 514 -11.86 6.28 -9.16
C MET A 514 -13.13 5.63 -9.72
N ALA A 515 -14.04 6.42 -10.30
CA ALA A 515 -15.37 5.95 -10.68
C ALA A 515 -15.36 4.98 -11.87
N LEU A 516 -14.45 5.19 -12.84
CA LEU A 516 -14.43 4.43 -14.09
C LEU A 516 -13.29 3.40 -14.19
N GLY A 517 -12.19 3.61 -13.47
CA GLY A 517 -10.92 2.90 -13.65
C GLY A 517 -10.86 1.48 -13.11
N GLY A 518 -11.62 1.13 -12.07
CA GLY A 518 -11.49 -0.18 -11.43
C GLY A 518 -12.51 -0.53 -10.35
N ASP A 519 -12.09 -1.44 -9.47
CA ASP A 519 -12.87 -2.07 -8.40
C ASP A 519 -12.30 -1.74 -7.00
N GLY A 520 -11.35 -0.81 -6.97
CA GLY A 520 -10.66 -0.26 -5.82
C GLY A 520 -9.92 1.01 -6.25
N TYR A 521 -9.56 1.84 -5.29
CA TYR A 521 -8.87 3.11 -5.52
C TYR A 521 -7.60 3.21 -4.69
N LEU A 522 -6.57 3.86 -5.22
CA LEU A 522 -5.33 4.16 -4.52
C LEU A 522 -4.93 5.63 -4.71
N ASN A 523 -4.43 6.24 -3.62
CA ASN A 523 -3.82 7.57 -3.62
C ASN A 523 -2.50 7.53 -2.84
N PHE A 524 -1.44 8.13 -3.39
CA PHE A 524 -0.15 8.26 -2.70
C PHE A 524 -0.07 9.53 -1.85
N MET A 525 0.59 9.44 -0.70
CA MET A 525 0.57 10.48 0.32
C MET A 525 0.87 11.91 -0.17
N GLY A 526 -0.09 12.80 0.07
CA GLY A 526 -0.08 14.22 -0.29
C GLY A 526 -0.70 14.54 -1.64
N ASN A 527 -0.92 13.54 -2.51
CA ASN A 527 -1.54 13.78 -3.81
C ASN A 527 -3.04 14.12 -3.68
N GLU A 528 -3.69 13.72 -2.57
CA GLU A 528 -5.09 14.02 -2.25
C GLU A 528 -5.36 15.53 -2.21
N PHE A 529 -4.41 16.30 -1.68
CA PHE A 529 -4.51 17.75 -1.61
C PHE A 529 -3.70 18.47 -2.69
N GLY A 530 -3.20 17.73 -3.69
CA GLY A 530 -2.36 18.28 -4.75
C GLY A 530 -1.04 18.85 -4.23
N HIS A 531 -0.29 18.07 -3.44
CA HIS A 531 1.03 18.45 -2.96
C HIS A 531 1.92 18.91 -4.14
N PRO A 532 2.61 20.07 -4.02
CA PRO A 532 3.42 20.61 -5.11
C PRO A 532 4.69 19.79 -5.34
N GLU A 533 5.49 20.19 -6.32
CA GLU A 533 6.84 19.68 -6.55
C GLU A 533 6.89 18.21 -7.01
N TRP A 534 7.81 17.43 -6.45
CA TRP A 534 8.06 16.01 -6.70
C TRP A 534 8.75 15.41 -5.46
N ILE A 535 8.92 14.10 -5.44
CA ILE A 535 9.71 13.41 -4.42
C ILE A 535 11.12 13.16 -4.94
N ASP A 536 12.12 13.39 -4.11
CA ASP A 536 13.50 13.00 -4.40
C ASP A 536 14.20 12.66 -3.09
N PHE A 537 14.83 11.48 -3.05
CA PHE A 537 15.51 10.98 -1.87
C PHE A 537 16.95 11.50 -1.82
N PRO A 538 17.55 11.58 -0.62
CA PRO A 538 18.95 11.96 -0.46
C PRO A 538 19.89 11.07 -1.28
N ARG A 539 20.61 11.66 -2.22
CA ARG A 539 21.60 10.99 -3.08
C ARG A 539 22.69 11.97 -3.51
N GLU A 540 23.77 11.46 -4.09
CA GLU A 540 24.88 12.31 -4.57
C GLU A 540 24.39 13.44 -5.50
N GLY A 541 23.50 13.10 -6.45
CA GLY A 541 23.00 14.04 -7.46
C GLY A 541 22.10 15.17 -6.95
N ASN A 542 21.70 15.18 -5.67
CA ASN A 542 21.01 16.29 -5.02
C ASN A 542 21.70 16.74 -3.72
N ASN A 543 22.98 16.44 -3.59
CA ASN A 543 23.80 16.79 -2.43
C ASN A 543 23.26 16.25 -1.10
N TRP A 544 22.70 15.04 -1.12
CA TRP A 544 22.12 14.38 0.06
C TRP A 544 20.97 15.17 0.69
N SER A 545 20.21 15.90 -0.13
CA SER A 545 19.10 16.73 0.34
C SER A 545 17.90 15.88 0.75
N TYR A 546 17.30 16.25 1.89
CA TYR A 546 16.01 15.74 2.34
C TYR A 546 14.84 16.69 2.02
N ASP A 547 15.09 17.80 1.33
CA ASP A 547 14.08 18.85 1.09
C ASP A 547 12.85 18.34 0.32
N LYS A 548 13.04 17.36 -0.57
CA LYS A 548 11.96 16.70 -1.34
C LYS A 548 11.58 15.32 -0.79
N CYS A 549 12.18 14.89 0.31
CA CYS A 549 11.90 13.63 0.99
C CYS A 549 11.08 13.90 2.27
N ARG A 550 9.97 14.63 2.11
CA ARG A 550 9.07 15.10 3.20
C ARG A 550 7.66 15.39 2.65
N ARG A 551 6.67 15.57 3.52
CA ARG A 551 5.29 16.00 3.17
C ARG A 551 4.93 17.32 3.84
N GLN A 552 4.52 18.30 3.03
CA GLN A 552 4.20 19.65 3.47
C GLN A 552 2.76 19.77 4.01
N TRP A 553 2.45 19.11 5.13
CA TRP A 553 1.14 19.17 5.78
C TRP A 553 0.69 20.59 6.13
N SER A 554 1.64 21.48 6.41
CA SER A 554 1.35 22.90 6.65
C SER A 554 0.60 23.58 5.50
N LEU A 555 0.71 23.08 4.27
CA LEU A 555 0.01 23.61 3.10
C LEU A 555 -1.49 23.31 3.14
N VAL A 556 -1.87 22.11 3.59
CA VAL A 556 -3.28 21.69 3.69
C VAL A 556 -3.92 22.12 5.01
N ASP A 557 -3.15 22.20 6.10
CA ASP A 557 -3.65 22.57 7.44
C ASP A 557 -4.04 24.04 7.58
N THR A 558 -3.63 24.90 6.65
CA THR A 558 -3.82 26.35 6.76
C THR A 558 -5.00 26.84 5.93
N ASP A 559 -5.94 27.53 6.58
CA ASP A 559 -7.19 27.99 5.94
C ASP A 559 -6.97 29.06 4.85
N HIS A 560 -5.85 29.77 4.84
CA HIS A 560 -5.60 30.83 3.87
C HIS A 560 -5.01 30.31 2.54
N LEU A 561 -4.81 29.01 2.39
CA LEU A 561 -4.36 28.39 1.14
C LEU A 561 -5.44 27.51 0.51
N ARG A 562 -5.27 27.22 -0.79
CA ARG A 562 -6.24 26.51 -1.63
C ARG A 562 -6.10 24.99 -1.61
N TYR A 563 -5.07 24.43 -0.97
CA TYR A 563 -4.85 22.97 -0.88
C TYR A 563 -6.02 22.25 -0.18
N LYS A 564 -6.62 22.90 0.83
CA LYS A 564 -7.82 22.43 1.54
C LYS A 564 -9.00 22.08 0.63
N TYR A 565 -9.08 22.71 -0.56
CA TYR A 565 -10.17 22.48 -1.51
C TYR A 565 -10.04 21.16 -2.26
N MET A 566 -8.82 20.75 -2.57
CA MET A 566 -8.54 19.43 -3.17
C MET A 566 -8.69 18.33 -2.12
N ASP A 567 -8.19 18.57 -0.89
CA ASP A 567 -8.35 17.65 0.26
C ASP A 567 -9.84 17.42 0.58
N ALA A 568 -10.64 18.47 0.71
CA ALA A 568 -12.07 18.36 0.96
C ALA A 568 -12.80 17.60 -0.16
N PHE A 569 -12.39 17.77 -1.42
CA PHE A 569 -12.97 17.01 -2.52
C PHE A 569 -12.58 15.53 -2.47
N ASP A 570 -11.32 15.20 -2.14
CA ASP A 570 -10.89 13.81 -1.95
C ASP A 570 -11.66 13.13 -0.81
N GLN A 571 -11.85 13.83 0.31
CA GLN A 571 -12.69 13.38 1.42
C GLN A 571 -14.12 13.06 0.96
N ALA A 572 -14.76 14.01 0.25
CA ALA A 572 -16.13 13.85 -0.24
C ALA A 572 -16.25 12.73 -1.30
N MET A 573 -15.25 12.59 -2.17
CA MET A 573 -15.16 11.55 -3.17
C MET A 573 -15.10 10.15 -2.54
N ASN A 574 -14.28 9.97 -1.51
CA ASN A 574 -14.19 8.70 -0.78
C ASN A 574 -15.45 8.42 0.04
N ALA A 575 -16.08 9.44 0.63
CA ALA A 575 -17.36 9.32 1.32
C ALA A 575 -18.50 8.92 0.36
N LEU A 576 -18.49 9.42 -0.88
CA LEU A 576 -19.48 9.05 -1.90
C LEU A 576 -19.46 7.55 -2.22
N ASP A 577 -18.28 6.94 -2.30
CA ASP A 577 -18.18 5.49 -2.50
C ASP A 577 -18.60 4.70 -1.25
N GLU A 578 -18.34 5.20 -0.05
CA GLU A 578 -18.83 4.58 1.18
C GLU A 578 -20.37 4.58 1.27
N GLU A 579 -21.04 5.55 0.65
CA GLU A 579 -22.50 5.63 0.63
C GLU A 579 -23.12 4.83 -0.52
N PHE A 580 -22.56 4.93 -1.74
CA PHE A 580 -23.15 4.35 -2.96
C PHE A 580 -22.47 3.08 -3.47
N PHE A 581 -21.34 2.68 -2.87
CA PHE A 581 -20.58 1.46 -3.16
C PHE A 581 -20.27 1.26 -4.66
N PHE A 582 -20.04 2.35 -5.39
CA PHE A 582 -19.93 2.31 -6.85
C PHE A 582 -18.66 1.57 -7.32
N LEU A 583 -17.57 1.56 -6.55
CA LEU A 583 -16.37 0.76 -6.86
C LEU A 583 -16.65 -0.74 -6.88
N SER A 584 -17.53 -1.23 -6.01
CA SER A 584 -17.89 -2.65 -5.93
C SER A 584 -18.96 -3.07 -6.94
N SER A 585 -19.57 -2.10 -7.62
CA SER A 585 -20.67 -2.35 -8.54
C SER A 585 -20.17 -2.90 -9.89
N PRO A 586 -20.79 -3.98 -10.40
CA PRO A 586 -20.52 -4.49 -11.75
C PRO A 586 -21.20 -3.64 -12.83
N LYS A 587 -22.18 -2.80 -12.49
CA LYS A 587 -22.87 -1.94 -13.45
C LYS A 587 -21.95 -0.78 -13.82
N GLN A 588 -21.41 -0.82 -15.04
CA GLN A 588 -20.60 0.24 -15.63
C GLN A 588 -21.02 0.46 -17.09
N ILE A 589 -21.52 1.65 -17.43
CA ILE A 589 -22.02 1.96 -18.78
C ILE A 589 -21.57 3.37 -19.17
N VAL A 590 -20.66 3.48 -20.15
CA VAL A 590 -20.31 4.78 -20.75
C VAL A 590 -21.32 5.09 -21.85
N SER A 591 -22.15 6.11 -21.64
CA SER A 591 -23.25 6.46 -22.55
C SER A 591 -22.86 7.56 -23.54
N ASP A 592 -21.98 8.48 -23.17
CA ASP A 592 -21.52 9.55 -24.07
C ASP A 592 -20.02 9.82 -23.91
N MET A 593 -19.35 9.99 -25.04
CA MET A 593 -17.93 10.34 -25.18
C MET A 593 -17.83 11.46 -26.23
N ASN A 594 -18.42 12.61 -25.91
CA ASN A 594 -18.61 13.68 -26.88
C ASN A 594 -17.31 14.46 -27.11
N GLU A 595 -16.63 14.19 -28.22
CA GLU A 595 -15.31 14.77 -28.53
C GLU A 595 -15.35 16.28 -28.80
N GLU A 596 -16.38 16.77 -29.49
CA GLU A 596 -16.51 18.20 -29.80
C GLU A 596 -16.82 19.00 -28.52
N LYS A 597 -17.72 18.46 -27.70
CA LYS A 597 -18.13 19.12 -26.46
C LYS A 597 -17.18 18.85 -25.30
N LYS A 598 -16.26 17.89 -25.43
CA LYS A 598 -15.36 17.41 -24.38
C LYS A 598 -16.12 16.93 -23.14
N VAL A 599 -17.20 16.17 -23.35
CA VAL A 599 -18.05 15.65 -22.27
C VAL A 599 -18.01 14.14 -22.24
N ILE A 600 -17.83 13.56 -21.05
CA ILE A 600 -18.00 12.13 -20.79
C ILE A 600 -19.19 11.95 -19.86
N VAL A 601 -20.10 11.03 -20.20
CA VAL A 601 -21.24 10.65 -19.37
C VAL A 601 -21.27 9.14 -19.18
N PHE A 602 -21.37 8.69 -17.95
CA PHE A 602 -21.44 7.26 -17.63
C PHE A 602 -22.26 6.97 -16.39
N GLU A 603 -22.67 5.71 -16.25
CA GLU A 603 -23.27 5.17 -15.03
C GLU A 603 -22.28 4.21 -14.36
N ARG A 604 -22.11 4.33 -13.05
CA ARG A 604 -21.44 3.33 -12.21
C ARG A 604 -22.29 3.09 -10.96
N GLY A 605 -22.72 1.85 -10.75
CA GLY A 605 -23.74 1.56 -9.73
C GLY A 605 -25.02 2.35 -9.97
N ASP A 606 -25.49 3.01 -8.91
CA ASP A 606 -26.74 3.78 -8.93
C ASP A 606 -26.54 5.27 -9.27
N LEU A 607 -25.29 5.66 -9.59
CA LEU A 607 -24.92 7.04 -9.90
C LEU A 607 -24.76 7.27 -11.41
N VAL A 608 -25.18 8.46 -11.85
CA VAL A 608 -24.92 9.01 -13.19
C VAL A 608 -23.85 10.08 -13.06
N PHE A 609 -22.78 9.98 -13.83
CA PHE A 609 -21.64 10.90 -13.78
C PHE A 609 -21.56 11.73 -15.05
N VAL A 610 -21.30 13.04 -14.90
CA VAL A 610 -21.13 13.99 -16.00
C VAL A 610 -19.83 14.76 -15.82
N PHE A 611 -18.88 14.56 -16.72
CA PHE A 611 -17.59 15.23 -16.74
C PHE A 611 -17.50 16.15 -17.95
N ASN A 612 -17.33 17.46 -17.74
CA ASN A 612 -17.12 18.42 -18.82
C ASN A 612 -15.67 18.93 -18.80
N PHE A 613 -14.82 18.35 -19.64
CA PHE A 613 -13.43 18.75 -19.83
C PHE A 613 -13.25 19.97 -20.73
N HIS A 614 -14.33 20.55 -21.28
CA HIS A 614 -14.19 21.72 -22.15
C HIS A 614 -13.60 22.90 -21.36
N PRO A 615 -12.59 23.60 -21.89
CA PRO A 615 -11.90 24.66 -21.14
C PRO A 615 -12.74 25.92 -20.86
N LYS A 616 -13.94 26.06 -21.45
CA LYS A 616 -14.67 27.35 -21.52
C LYS A 616 -16.19 27.23 -21.66
N LYS A 617 -16.71 26.23 -22.38
CA LYS A 617 -18.15 26.14 -22.69
C LYS A 617 -18.92 25.55 -21.51
N THR A 618 -19.96 26.28 -21.11
CA THR A 618 -21.06 25.76 -20.28
C THR A 618 -22.12 25.19 -21.20
N TYR A 619 -22.68 24.04 -20.84
CA TYR A 619 -23.84 23.45 -21.52
C TYR A 619 -25.05 23.52 -20.60
N ASP A 620 -26.03 24.34 -20.97
CA ASP A 620 -27.32 24.42 -20.31
C ASP A 620 -28.31 23.44 -20.97
N GLY A 621 -29.04 22.70 -20.15
CA GLY A 621 -29.98 21.68 -20.60
C GLY A 621 -29.33 20.50 -21.34
N TYR A 622 -28.08 20.14 -21.01
CA TYR A 622 -27.38 19.01 -21.62
C TYR A 622 -28.09 17.70 -21.28
N LYS A 623 -28.55 16.97 -22.30
CA LYS A 623 -29.32 15.73 -22.14
C LYS A 623 -28.38 14.57 -21.82
N VAL A 624 -28.64 13.85 -20.73
CA VAL A 624 -27.85 12.68 -20.28
C VAL A 624 -28.76 11.47 -20.14
N GLY A 625 -28.27 10.29 -20.54
CA GLY A 625 -29.02 9.03 -20.43
C GLY A 625 -28.91 8.43 -19.03
N CYS A 626 -29.96 7.75 -18.58
CA CYS A 626 -29.99 7.04 -17.29
C CYS A 626 -30.84 5.78 -17.37
N ASP A 627 -30.64 4.89 -16.40
CA ASP A 627 -31.36 3.61 -16.31
C ASP A 627 -32.81 3.77 -15.84
N LEU A 628 -33.01 4.19 -14.59
CA LEU A 628 -34.32 4.23 -13.96
C LEU A 628 -34.98 5.60 -14.18
N PRO A 629 -36.31 5.64 -14.41
CA PRO A 629 -37.05 6.89 -14.43
C PRO A 629 -37.27 7.43 -13.01
N GLY A 630 -37.52 8.73 -12.91
CA GLY A 630 -37.89 9.40 -11.67
C GLY A 630 -37.27 10.79 -11.57
N LYS A 631 -36.85 11.13 -10.35
CA LYS A 631 -36.24 12.40 -9.97
C LYS A 631 -34.77 12.18 -9.60
N TYR A 632 -33.87 12.96 -10.20
CA TYR A 632 -32.43 12.94 -9.89
C TYR A 632 -31.99 14.24 -9.20
N ARG A 633 -31.02 14.13 -8.28
CA ARG A 633 -30.36 15.25 -7.60
C ARG A 633 -28.85 15.06 -7.59
N VAL A 634 -28.13 16.14 -7.31
CA VAL A 634 -26.67 16.12 -7.15
C VAL A 634 -26.31 15.24 -5.95
N ALA A 635 -25.40 14.29 -6.16
CA ALA A 635 -24.75 13.50 -5.12
C ALA A 635 -23.41 14.13 -4.72
N LEU A 636 -22.61 14.55 -5.71
CA LEU A 636 -21.36 15.27 -5.52
C LEU A 636 -21.13 16.20 -6.70
N ASP A 637 -20.72 17.44 -6.42
CA ASP A 637 -20.44 18.48 -7.42
C ASP A 637 -19.08 19.13 -7.16
N SER A 638 -18.13 18.94 -8.07
CA SER A 638 -16.80 19.55 -7.96
C SER A 638 -16.78 21.08 -8.03
N ASP A 639 -17.85 21.71 -8.53
CA ASP A 639 -17.97 23.17 -8.66
C ASP A 639 -18.46 23.82 -7.37
N ALA A 640 -18.78 23.06 -6.32
CA ALA A 640 -19.19 23.63 -5.03
C ALA A 640 -18.07 24.51 -4.42
N PHE A 641 -18.48 25.55 -3.69
CA PHE A 641 -17.53 26.50 -3.07
C PHE A 641 -16.60 25.81 -2.05
N VAL A 642 -17.09 24.80 -1.34
CA VAL A 642 -16.29 24.00 -0.39
C VAL A 642 -15.13 23.25 -1.05
N PHE A 643 -15.18 23.06 -2.38
CA PHE A 643 -14.11 22.46 -3.17
C PHE A 643 -13.38 23.50 -4.03
N GLY A 644 -13.53 24.79 -3.73
CA GLY A 644 -12.88 25.87 -4.48
C GLY A 644 -13.44 26.09 -5.88
N GLY A 645 -14.64 25.60 -6.17
CA GLY A 645 -15.37 25.88 -7.40
C GLY A 645 -16.14 27.20 -7.36
N HIS A 646 -17.04 27.41 -8.33
CA HIS A 646 -17.77 28.67 -8.51
C HIS A 646 -19.24 28.64 -8.08
N GLY A 647 -19.74 27.51 -7.55
CA GLY A 647 -21.09 27.34 -7.00
C GLY A 647 -22.20 27.54 -8.03
N ARG A 648 -22.00 27.07 -9.27
CA ARG A 648 -22.96 27.31 -10.37
C ARG A 648 -24.02 26.23 -10.49
N VAL A 649 -23.78 25.03 -9.97
CA VAL A 649 -24.72 23.91 -10.01
C VAL A 649 -25.60 23.96 -8.76
N GLY A 650 -26.93 23.97 -8.94
CA GLY A 650 -27.87 23.96 -7.82
C GLY A 650 -28.06 22.54 -7.28
N HIS A 651 -27.81 22.35 -5.98
CA HIS A 651 -27.88 21.03 -5.36
C HIS A 651 -29.31 20.60 -5.00
N ASP A 652 -30.23 21.55 -4.88
CA ASP A 652 -31.66 21.35 -4.58
C ASP A 652 -32.53 21.17 -5.85
N VAL A 653 -31.91 21.26 -7.03
CA VAL A 653 -32.62 21.18 -8.32
C VAL A 653 -33.06 19.74 -8.60
N ASP A 654 -34.36 19.58 -8.82
CA ASP A 654 -34.96 18.32 -9.25
C ASP A 654 -34.79 18.13 -10.77
N HIS A 655 -34.10 17.05 -11.16
CA HIS A 655 -33.89 16.68 -12.56
C HIS A 655 -34.82 15.51 -12.92
N PHE A 656 -35.97 15.83 -13.51
CA PHE A 656 -36.97 14.82 -13.89
C PHE A 656 -36.58 14.10 -15.19
N THR A 657 -36.77 12.78 -15.20
CA THR A 657 -36.50 11.97 -16.38
C THR A 657 -37.60 12.06 -17.44
N SER A 658 -37.23 11.97 -18.71
CA SER A 658 -38.09 11.71 -19.85
C SER A 658 -37.86 10.29 -20.38
N PRO A 659 -38.91 9.54 -20.78
CA PRO A 659 -38.76 8.25 -21.44
C PRO A 659 -38.08 8.38 -22.81
N GLU A 660 -37.20 7.45 -23.14
CA GLU A 660 -36.46 7.39 -24.40
C GLU A 660 -36.69 6.04 -25.08
N GLY A 661 -37.75 5.96 -25.90
CA GLY A 661 -38.06 4.75 -26.65
C GLY A 661 -38.59 3.61 -25.79
N VAL A 662 -38.22 2.38 -26.17
CA VAL A 662 -38.69 1.13 -25.54
C VAL A 662 -37.51 0.44 -24.85
N PRO A 663 -37.60 0.11 -23.54
CA PRO A 663 -36.56 -0.61 -22.84
C PRO A 663 -36.13 -1.91 -23.56
N GLY A 664 -34.83 -2.12 -23.72
CA GLY A 664 -34.28 -3.27 -24.45
C GLY A 664 -34.27 -3.14 -25.98
N VAL A 665 -34.66 -2.00 -26.54
CA VAL A 665 -34.58 -1.70 -27.99
C VAL A 665 -33.62 -0.52 -28.23
N PRO A 666 -32.30 -0.78 -28.36
CA PRO A 666 -31.27 0.25 -28.35
C PRO A 666 -31.46 1.36 -29.39
N GLU A 667 -32.03 1.04 -30.55
CA GLU A 667 -32.25 1.98 -31.66
C GLU A 667 -33.29 3.06 -31.33
N THR A 668 -34.15 2.81 -30.35
CA THR A 668 -35.16 3.78 -29.89
C THR A 668 -34.71 4.61 -28.69
N ASN A 669 -33.60 4.21 -28.07
CA ASN A 669 -33.11 4.74 -26.81
C ASN A 669 -32.17 5.94 -27.04
N PHE A 670 -32.01 6.79 -26.02
CA PHE A 670 -31.01 7.86 -26.06
C PHE A 670 -29.67 7.32 -25.60
N ASN A 671 -28.68 7.23 -26.50
CA ASN A 671 -27.36 6.69 -26.20
C ASN A 671 -27.43 5.29 -25.52
N ASN A 672 -28.32 4.43 -26.02
CA ASN A 672 -28.62 3.10 -25.47
C ASN A 672 -29.20 3.09 -24.03
N ARG A 673 -29.71 4.23 -23.54
CA ARG A 673 -30.36 4.35 -22.23
C ARG A 673 -31.88 4.59 -22.38
N PRO A 674 -32.72 3.90 -21.60
CA PRO A 674 -34.17 3.95 -21.75
C PRO A 674 -34.82 5.23 -21.21
N ASN A 675 -34.07 6.04 -20.45
CA ASN A 675 -34.53 7.31 -19.89
C ASN A 675 -33.43 8.38 -20.06
N SER A 676 -33.81 9.65 -19.94
CA SER A 676 -32.86 10.75 -19.91
C SER A 676 -33.30 11.88 -18.98
N PHE A 677 -32.39 12.70 -18.50
CA PHE A 677 -32.70 13.99 -17.89
C PHE A 677 -31.75 15.07 -18.43
N LYS A 678 -31.95 16.33 -18.05
CA LYS A 678 -31.12 17.45 -18.49
C LYS A 678 -30.34 18.01 -17.33
N VAL A 679 -29.11 18.48 -17.56
CA VAL A 679 -28.24 19.06 -16.54
C VAL A 679 -27.64 20.39 -16.99
N LEU A 680 -27.25 21.22 -16.02
CA LEU A 680 -26.28 22.29 -16.21
C LEU A 680 -24.87 21.71 -16.08
N SER A 681 -24.01 21.94 -17.06
CA SER A 681 -22.64 21.46 -17.05
C SER A 681 -21.66 22.59 -17.37
N PRO A 682 -21.16 23.32 -16.34
CA PRO A 682 -20.12 24.33 -16.51
C PRO A 682 -18.79 23.72 -17.03
N PRO A 683 -17.87 24.53 -17.56
CA PRO A 683 -16.56 24.03 -18.01
C PRO A 683 -15.71 23.55 -16.84
N ARG A 684 -14.96 22.47 -17.05
CA ARG A 684 -14.06 21.84 -16.07
C ARG A 684 -14.76 21.50 -14.76
N THR A 685 -15.88 20.80 -14.86
CA THR A 685 -16.63 20.29 -13.70
C THR A 685 -16.93 18.81 -13.87
N CYS A 686 -16.96 18.08 -12.75
CA CYS A 686 -17.55 16.77 -12.64
C CYS A 686 -18.67 16.76 -11.61
N VAL A 687 -19.81 16.16 -11.99
CA VAL A 687 -20.99 16.05 -11.12
C VAL A 687 -21.53 14.62 -11.18
N ALA A 688 -21.72 14.01 -10.02
CA ALA A 688 -22.43 12.75 -9.84
C ALA A 688 -23.87 13.03 -9.42
N TYR A 689 -24.82 12.28 -9.96
CA TYR A 689 -26.25 12.40 -9.68
C TYR A 689 -26.80 11.07 -9.18
N TYR A 690 -27.67 11.13 -8.17
CA TYR A 690 -28.40 9.98 -7.65
C TYR A 690 -29.89 10.10 -7.92
N ARG A 691 -30.58 8.96 -8.01
CA ARG A 691 -32.04 8.91 -8.10
C ARG A 691 -32.64 9.01 -6.69
N VAL A 692 -33.54 9.96 -6.48
CA VAL A 692 -34.25 10.15 -5.22
C VAL A 692 -35.24 9.01 -4.98
N ASP A 693 -35.26 8.46 -3.77
CA ASP A 693 -36.28 7.50 -3.32
C ASP A 693 -37.53 8.25 -2.82
N GLU A 694 -38.51 8.38 -3.71
CA GLU A 694 -39.74 9.15 -3.48
C GLU A 694 -40.67 8.50 -2.42
N GLU A 695 -40.59 7.18 -2.21
CA GLU A 695 -41.38 6.48 -1.18
C GLU A 695 -40.77 6.69 0.22
N ALA A 696 -39.45 6.76 0.30
CA ALA A 696 -38.72 7.08 1.52
C ALA A 696 -38.89 8.56 1.95
N GLU A 697 -38.91 9.50 1.00
CA GLU A 697 -39.15 10.94 1.29
C GLU A 697 -40.59 11.20 1.77
N THR A 698 -41.59 10.46 1.29
CA THR A 698 -43.01 10.70 1.59
C THR A 698 -43.49 10.10 2.92
N THR A 699 -42.85 9.03 3.40
CA THR A 699 -43.24 8.32 4.62
C THR A 699 -42.56 8.84 5.89
N GLY A 700 -41.55 9.72 5.77
CA GLY A 700 -40.74 10.20 6.89
C GLY A 700 -39.98 9.09 7.62
N ALA A 701 -39.95 7.88 7.06
CA ALA A 701 -39.39 6.66 7.64
C ALA A 701 -38.13 6.17 6.90
N GLY A 702 -37.69 6.87 5.86
CA GLY A 702 -36.45 6.58 5.14
C GLY A 702 -35.22 6.87 6.00
N LYS A 703 -34.11 6.18 5.70
CA LYS A 703 -32.79 6.80 5.88
C LYS A 703 -32.92 8.22 5.33
N THR A 704 -32.56 9.23 6.11
CA THR A 704 -32.50 10.63 5.65
C THR A 704 -31.99 10.65 4.22
N SER A 705 -32.68 11.35 3.29
CA SER A 705 -32.19 11.56 1.92
C SER A 705 -30.68 11.77 1.99
N PRO A 706 -29.84 11.14 1.15
CA PRO A 706 -28.40 11.34 1.16
C PRO A 706 -28.14 12.83 1.38
N GLU A 707 -27.62 13.20 2.55
CA GLU A 707 -27.21 14.58 2.76
C GLU A 707 -26.16 14.81 1.67
N ILE A 708 -26.29 15.92 0.92
CA ILE A 708 -25.24 16.32 -0.01
C ILE A 708 -23.95 16.21 0.78
N ILE A 709 -22.95 15.51 0.22
CA ILE A 709 -21.67 15.30 0.91
C ILE A 709 -20.91 16.64 0.89
N ASP A 710 -21.36 17.56 1.74
CA ASP A 710 -20.73 18.81 2.08
C ASP A 710 -19.89 18.52 3.33
N VAL A 711 -18.62 18.26 3.11
CA VAL A 711 -17.67 18.20 4.22
C VAL A 711 -17.44 19.60 4.75
N ASP A 712 -17.76 19.79 6.03
CA ASP A 712 -17.45 21.01 6.75
C ASP A 712 -15.92 21.16 6.75
N ALA A 713 -15.39 22.13 5.99
CA ALA A 713 -13.97 22.35 5.76
C ALA A 713 -13.20 22.86 7.01
N THR A 714 -13.61 22.43 8.20
CA THR A 714 -12.99 22.82 9.46
C THR A 714 -11.81 21.88 9.74
N PRO A 715 -10.56 22.37 9.78
CA PRO A 715 -9.42 21.51 10.06
C PRO A 715 -9.56 20.85 11.44
N LEU A 716 -9.22 19.57 11.50
CA LEU A 716 -8.97 18.86 12.75
C LEU A 716 -7.87 19.61 13.50
N LYS A 717 -8.21 20.32 14.58
CA LYS A 717 -7.22 20.83 15.53
C LYS A 717 -6.46 19.63 16.08
N THR A 718 -5.22 19.43 15.63
CA THR A 718 -4.27 18.54 16.26
C THR A 718 -4.19 18.91 17.75
N PRO A 719 -4.33 17.97 18.70
CA PRO A 719 -4.08 18.26 20.10
C PRO A 719 -2.64 18.77 20.20
N THR A 720 -2.48 20.05 20.54
CA THR A 720 -1.17 20.60 20.84
C THR A 720 -0.67 19.85 22.07
N ALA A 721 0.44 19.13 21.92
CA ALA A 721 1.14 18.53 23.05
C ALA A 721 1.46 19.64 24.05
N THR A 722 0.71 19.68 25.15
CA THR A 722 1.04 20.52 26.30
C THR A 722 2.28 19.91 26.92
N THR A 723 3.41 20.59 26.70
CA THR A 723 4.63 20.40 27.48
C THR A 723 4.35 20.91 28.89
N GLU A 724 3.86 20.03 29.77
CA GLU A 724 3.93 20.30 31.21
C GLU A 724 5.40 20.22 31.62
N ALA A 725 6.02 21.40 31.78
CA ALA A 725 7.31 21.55 32.41
C ALA A 725 7.22 21.05 33.86
N HIS A 726 8.01 20.03 34.17
CA HIS A 726 8.32 19.67 35.55
C HIS A 726 9.08 20.83 36.22
N GLU A 727 8.40 21.57 37.09
CA GLU A 727 9.08 22.43 38.08
C GLU A 727 9.72 21.55 39.15
N GLU A 728 11.05 21.56 39.18
CA GLU A 728 11.87 21.09 40.30
C GLU A 728 11.55 21.92 41.55
N ARG A 729 11.03 21.27 42.60
CA ARG A 729 10.99 21.84 43.95
C ARG A 729 12.27 21.47 44.69
N GLU A 730 13.12 22.47 44.87
CA GLU A 730 14.23 22.44 45.83
C GLU A 730 13.72 22.24 47.26
N SER A 731 14.34 21.29 47.92
CA SER A 731 14.22 20.96 49.33
C SER A 731 14.78 22.08 50.21
N THR A 732 13.96 22.58 51.13
CA THR A 732 14.46 23.21 52.36
C THR A 732 13.98 22.40 53.56
N GLU A 733 14.95 21.83 54.27
CA GLU A 733 14.79 21.33 55.63
C GLU A 733 14.40 22.50 56.54
N ASP A 734 13.35 22.34 57.36
CA ASP A 734 13.58 22.56 58.79
C ASP A 734 12.56 21.87 59.68
N VAL A 735 13.09 21.41 60.81
CA VAL A 735 12.49 20.49 61.75
C VAL A 735 11.82 21.25 62.90
N SER A 736 10.66 20.74 63.30
CA SER A 736 10.07 20.78 64.65
C SER A 736 8.90 21.73 64.93
N SER A 737 7.77 21.07 65.24
CA SER A 737 7.09 21.13 66.54
C SER A 737 5.58 21.46 66.51
N LYS A 738 4.81 20.39 66.76
CA LYS A 738 3.65 20.27 67.66
C LYS A 738 2.32 20.99 67.31
N LYS A 739 1.38 20.12 66.89
CA LYS A 739 0.03 19.85 67.45
C LYS A 739 -0.91 21.03 67.72
N GLY A 740 -2.03 21.03 67.00
CA GLY A 740 -3.31 21.60 67.44
C GLY A 740 -4.43 20.55 67.42
N ARG A 741 -4.84 20.07 68.60
CA ARG A 741 -6.12 19.37 68.85
C ARG A 741 -7.05 20.39 69.50
N GLN A 742 -8.28 20.47 69.02
CA GLN A 742 -9.36 21.28 69.58
C GLN A 742 -9.63 20.93 71.06
N PHE A 743 -9.87 21.94 71.90
CA PHE A 743 -10.90 21.94 72.94
C PHE A 743 -11.17 23.37 73.45
N GLY A 744 -12.46 23.72 73.57
CA GLY A 744 -12.99 24.45 74.73
C GLY A 744 -12.99 26.00 74.73
N ARG A 745 -14.21 26.57 74.67
CA ARG A 745 -14.68 27.87 75.20
C ARG A 745 -13.83 28.37 76.41
N GLN A 746 -13.58 29.67 76.65
CA GLN A 746 -14.54 30.68 77.10
C GLN A 746 -13.80 32.01 77.43
N SER A 747 -14.51 33.12 77.22
CA SER A 747 -14.50 34.42 77.93
C SER A 747 -13.29 35.38 77.97
N SER A 748 -13.66 36.62 77.63
CA SER A 748 -13.43 37.90 78.33
C SER A 748 -12.23 38.78 77.96
N ASP A 749 -12.61 39.91 77.33
CA ASP A 749 -12.31 41.30 77.69
C ASP A 749 -10.93 41.93 77.42
N LYS A 750 -11.02 42.98 76.60
CA LYS A 750 -10.52 44.36 76.79
C LYS A 750 -9.16 44.82 76.24
N SER A 751 -9.32 45.81 75.35
CA SER A 751 -8.56 47.07 75.19
C SER A 751 -7.14 46.94 74.61
N THR A 752 -6.70 47.74 73.64
CA THR A 752 -6.96 49.18 73.46
C THR A 752 -6.57 49.61 72.03
N LYS A 753 -7.44 50.42 71.40
CA LYS A 753 -7.31 51.23 70.16
C LYS A 753 -7.07 50.54 68.83
#